data_AF-A0AAP0D5T3-F1
#
_entry.id   AF-A0AAP0D5T3-F1
#
_cell.length_a   1.000
_cell.length_b   1.000
_cell.length_c   1.000
_cell.angle_alpha   90.00
_cell.angle_beta   90.00
_cell.angle_gamma   90.00
#
_symmetry.space_group_name_H-M   'P 1'
#
loop_
_entity.id
_entity.type
_entity.pdbx_description
1 polymer ?
#
loop_
_entity_poly.entity_id
_entity_poly.type
_entity_poly.pdbx_seq_one_letter_code
_entity_poly.pdbx_strand_id
1 'polypeptide(L)'
;MDVTLSPYQNTSVLETTSFPSSDVKIFQQKSYLLNVRKHRAHASGIRCSIAEHGLHPKPKPKPLKTGGYEVVKKEPDFKGSSSGLCGQIEKLVLCKRYRDALETFEILEIECQYDVIVGKSTYDALVDACISLRSIRGVKRVFSYMVNSGFEPDLYLRNRMLLMHVKCGMMIDARMLFDEMPERNLVSWNTIISGLVDSGDYMDAFRLFLIMWEEQSEASSRTFATMMRASAGLETIFPGQQLHACAIKMDVSQDIFVSCALIDMYSKCGSIEDAQCVFDVMPEKTTVGWNTIIAGYALHGYSEEALDLYYEMQDSGVRMDHFTFSMIVRICTRLASLEHAKQAHAGLVRHGFGLDIVANTALVDFYSKWGRIEDARHVFEKMPLKNVISWNALIAGYGNHGRGIEALELFNRMISERMTPNHVTFLAVLSACSYSGLSDQGWEIFETMGADFKVKPRAMHYACMIELLGREGLLDEAFALIRDAPFKPTVNMWAALLTACRVHKNLELGKFAAEKIYGMEPEKLSNYVVLLNIYNSCGKREEAASVFHTLKKKGLRMLPACTWIDVKKQQHMFISGDKSKPQVQIIRNLKKLMSEIANHGYVPKKNSLLPDVDEREEQMSLYHSEKLAVSYGLINTTNSTPLHLVQSHRICDDCHLAVKLMTKVTGRVIVVRDASRFHRFEDGKCSCGDYW
;
A
#
# COMPACT_ATOMS: atom_id res chain seq x y z
N MET A 1 -39.02 -26.97 -30.06
CA MET A 1 -38.69 -26.27 -31.32
C MET A 1 -37.27 -25.82 -31.19
N ASP A 2 -36.40 -26.67 -31.73
CA ASP A 2 -34.96 -26.56 -31.76
C ASP A 2 -34.49 -25.29 -32.46
N VAL A 3 -33.47 -24.64 -31.90
CA VAL A 3 -32.51 -23.88 -32.71
C VAL A 3 -31.12 -24.39 -32.34
N THR A 4 -30.65 -25.26 -33.22
CA THR A 4 -29.35 -25.88 -33.29
C THR A 4 -28.28 -24.86 -33.64
N LEU A 5 -27.20 -24.88 -32.85
CA LEU A 5 -25.90 -24.30 -33.17
C LEU A 5 -25.15 -25.25 -34.14
N SER A 6 -24.52 -24.70 -35.18
CA SER A 6 -23.53 -25.43 -35.98
C SER A 6 -22.57 -24.46 -36.70
N PRO A 7 -21.31 -24.86 -36.96
CA PRO A 7 -20.11 -24.02 -36.97
C PRO A 7 -19.48 -23.86 -38.36
N TYR A 8 -18.61 -22.86 -38.52
CA TYR A 8 -17.71 -22.69 -39.67
C TYR A 8 -16.48 -21.91 -39.19
N GLN A 9 -15.22 -22.19 -39.52
CA GLN A 9 -14.59 -23.31 -40.23
C GLN A 9 -13.07 -23.12 -40.02
N ASN A 10 -12.37 -24.21 -39.73
CA ASN A 10 -10.90 -24.30 -39.73
C ASN A 10 -10.49 -24.82 -41.12
N THR A 11 -9.58 -24.13 -41.83
CA THR A 11 -8.81 -24.72 -42.93
C THR A 11 -7.40 -24.16 -42.97
N SER A 12 -6.47 -25.10 -42.94
CA SER A 12 -5.02 -25.09 -43.07
C SER A 12 -4.44 -24.31 -44.27
N VAL A 13 -3.22 -23.79 -44.11
CA VAL A 13 -2.13 -24.04 -45.08
C VAL A 13 -0.79 -24.15 -44.33
N LEU A 14 -0.21 -25.36 -44.38
CA LEU A 14 1.21 -25.63 -44.16
C LEU A 14 1.95 -25.19 -45.42
N GLU A 15 2.80 -24.17 -45.33
CA GLU A 15 3.82 -23.89 -46.34
C GLU A 15 5.20 -23.88 -45.70
N THR A 16 5.91 -24.98 -45.95
CA THR A 16 7.35 -25.10 -45.86
C THR A 16 8.03 -24.08 -46.76
N THR A 17 8.77 -23.14 -46.18
CA THR A 17 9.79 -22.38 -46.91
C THR A 17 11.08 -22.38 -46.12
N SER A 18 12.15 -22.77 -46.81
CA SER A 18 13.52 -22.88 -46.33
C SER A 18 14.34 -21.67 -46.79
N PHE A 19 15.31 -21.29 -45.94
CA PHE A 19 16.44 -20.34 -46.12
C PHE A 19 16.14 -18.82 -46.05
N PRO A 20 17.10 -17.95 -45.64
CA PRO A 20 18.55 -18.17 -45.45
C PRO A 20 19.15 -17.72 -44.10
N SER A 21 20.37 -18.21 -43.85
CA SER A 21 21.29 -17.74 -42.82
C SER A 21 21.79 -16.32 -43.11
N SER A 22 21.24 -15.31 -42.42
CA SER A 22 21.90 -14.04 -42.08
C SER A 22 20.84 -13.08 -41.51
N ASP A 23 20.85 -12.85 -40.20
CA ASP A 23 20.37 -11.60 -39.57
C ASP A 23 20.63 -11.65 -38.05
N VAL A 24 21.91 -11.57 -37.69
CA VAL A 24 22.35 -11.17 -36.35
C VAL A 24 22.61 -9.67 -36.40
N LYS A 25 21.56 -8.84 -36.35
CA LYS A 25 21.65 -7.39 -36.15
C LYS A 25 20.38 -6.84 -35.49
N ILE A 26 20.25 -7.01 -34.18
CA ILE A 26 19.36 -6.18 -33.37
C ILE A 26 20.16 -5.76 -32.14
N PHE A 27 20.67 -4.53 -32.17
CA PHE A 27 21.08 -3.64 -31.06
C PHE A 27 22.17 -2.70 -31.55
N GLN A 28 21.82 -1.72 -32.39
CA GLN A 28 22.59 -0.47 -32.49
C GLN A 28 21.73 0.67 -33.06
N GLN A 29 21.74 1.78 -32.30
CA GLN A 29 21.43 3.17 -32.68
C GLN A 29 19.97 3.58 -32.97
N LYS A 30 19.38 4.27 -31.98
CA LYS A 30 18.82 5.62 -32.19
C LYS A 30 19.37 6.57 -31.13
N SER A 31 20.32 7.40 -31.54
CA SER A 31 20.83 8.54 -30.79
C SER A 31 19.76 9.63 -30.73
N TYR A 32 19.23 9.92 -29.54
CA TYR A 32 18.55 11.19 -29.28
C TYR A 32 19.55 12.16 -28.66
N LEU A 33 19.93 13.18 -29.44
CA LEU A 33 20.76 14.30 -29.02
C LEU A 33 20.05 15.09 -27.91
N LEU A 34 20.56 15.01 -26.67
CA LEU A 34 20.19 15.93 -25.59
C LEU A 34 21.15 17.12 -25.59
N ASN A 35 20.63 18.27 -26.01
CA ASN A 35 21.27 19.58 -25.89
C ASN A 35 21.53 19.91 -24.41
N VAL A 36 22.77 19.78 -23.97
CA VAL A 36 23.23 20.31 -22.68
C VAL A 36 23.40 21.83 -22.81
N ARG A 37 22.41 22.59 -22.35
CA ARG A 37 22.57 24.03 -22.08
C ARG A 37 23.43 24.21 -20.84
N LYS A 38 24.69 24.63 -21.04
CA LYS A 38 25.57 25.17 -19.99
C LYS A 38 24.97 26.47 -19.44
N HIS A 39 24.46 26.46 -18.22
CA HIS A 39 24.32 27.68 -17.43
C HIS A 39 25.57 27.88 -16.57
N ARG A 40 26.36 28.89 -16.95
CA ARG A 40 27.37 29.52 -16.09
C ARG A 40 26.64 30.22 -14.95
N ALA A 41 26.90 29.84 -13.71
CA ALA A 41 26.58 30.66 -12.54
C ALA A 41 27.87 31.31 -12.04
N HIS A 42 27.85 32.65 -12.00
CA HIS A 42 28.92 33.49 -11.50
C HIS A 42 29.11 33.27 -10.00
N ALA A 43 30.37 33.04 -9.60
CA ALA A 43 30.81 33.15 -8.23
C ALA A 43 30.70 34.61 -7.77
N SER A 44 30.06 34.84 -6.63
CA SER A 44 30.27 36.03 -5.82
C SER A 44 30.65 35.55 -4.41
N GLY A 45 31.87 35.91 -4.02
CA GLY A 45 32.42 35.57 -2.72
C GLY A 45 31.88 36.50 -1.64
N ILE A 46 31.64 35.92 -0.46
CA ILE A 46 31.64 36.66 0.80
C ILE A 46 32.46 35.83 1.78
N ARG A 47 33.66 36.32 2.09
CA ARG A 47 34.41 35.97 3.31
C ARG A 47 33.92 36.91 4.41
N CYS A 48 33.65 36.39 5.60
CA CYS A 48 34.09 37.05 6.83
C CYS A 48 34.13 36.07 8.01
N SER A 49 35.32 35.96 8.59
CA SER A 49 35.69 35.42 9.90
C SER A 49 35.16 36.28 11.06
N ILE A 50 34.99 35.71 12.26
CA ILE A 50 35.36 36.33 13.55
C ILE A 50 35.46 35.24 14.64
N ALA A 51 36.32 35.52 15.61
CA ALA A 51 36.99 34.67 16.58
C ALA A 51 36.20 34.33 17.86
N GLU A 52 36.85 33.44 18.62
CA GLU A 52 36.56 32.82 19.90
C GLU A 52 36.34 33.77 21.10
N HIS A 53 35.68 33.24 22.15
CA HIS A 53 35.96 33.33 23.60
C HIS A 53 34.78 32.62 24.32
N GLY A 54 34.86 31.71 25.29
CA GLY A 54 35.91 31.23 26.20
C GLY A 54 35.36 31.27 27.64
N LEU A 55 34.97 30.13 28.26
CA LEU A 55 34.71 30.01 29.72
C LEU A 55 34.93 28.56 30.24
N HIS A 56 35.78 28.41 31.27
CA HIS A 56 36.04 27.20 32.10
C HIS A 56 35.27 27.27 33.48
N PRO A 57 35.46 26.41 34.51
CA PRO A 57 34.78 25.11 34.77
C PRO A 57 34.20 24.88 36.22
N LYS A 58 33.64 23.67 36.47
CA LYS A 58 33.41 22.89 37.75
C LYS A 58 32.11 23.11 38.57
N PRO A 59 31.65 22.16 39.45
CA PRO A 59 32.24 20.86 39.87
C PRO A 59 31.30 19.62 39.84
N LYS A 60 31.87 18.40 39.97
CA LYS A 60 31.14 17.17 40.35
C LYS A 60 31.13 16.99 41.88
N PRO A 61 30.05 16.50 42.52
CA PRO A 61 30.07 16.12 43.92
C PRO A 61 30.78 14.76 44.13
N LYS A 62 31.49 14.64 45.25
CA LYS A 62 32.04 13.38 45.78
C LYS A 62 30.91 12.47 46.31
N PRO A 63 31.02 11.13 46.22
CA PRO A 63 30.21 10.24 47.03
C PRO A 63 30.84 9.99 48.41
N LEU A 64 30.01 9.97 49.45
CA LEU A 64 30.32 9.45 50.78
C LEU A 64 30.00 7.95 50.86
N LYS A 65 30.80 7.28 51.70
CA LYS A 65 31.00 5.83 51.88
C LYS A 65 29.77 5.07 52.41
N THR A 66 29.65 3.80 52.01
CA THR A 66 29.29 2.69 52.92
C THR A 66 30.14 1.45 52.57
N GLY A 67 30.86 0.93 53.57
CA GLY A 67 31.72 -0.27 53.51
C GLY A 67 30.91 -1.55 53.26
N GLY A 68 31.46 -2.56 52.59
CA GLY A 68 32.38 -3.59 53.09
C GLY A 68 31.66 -4.93 52.79
N TYR A 69 32.19 -5.85 51.98
CA TYR A 69 33.26 -6.78 52.31
C TYR A 69 34.04 -7.22 51.05
N GLU A 70 35.29 -7.60 51.29
CA GLU A 70 36.38 -7.87 50.36
C GLU A 70 36.12 -9.05 49.41
N VAL A 71 36.48 -8.87 48.13
CA VAL A 71 36.96 -9.96 47.27
C VAL A 71 38.31 -9.52 46.70
N VAL A 72 39.30 -10.34 46.99
CA VAL A 72 40.72 -10.23 46.62
C VAL A 72 40.90 -9.80 45.16
N LYS A 73 41.38 -8.57 44.93
CA LYS A 73 41.97 -8.17 43.66
C LYS A 73 43.40 -8.71 43.60
N LYS A 74 43.61 -9.79 42.85
CA LYS A 74 44.85 -9.91 42.06
C LYS A 74 44.64 -9.04 40.83
N GLU A 75 45.40 -7.95 40.72
CA GLU A 75 45.66 -7.33 39.43
C GLU A 75 46.39 -8.34 38.55
N PRO A 76 45.94 -8.60 37.32
CA PRO A 76 46.84 -9.06 36.28
C PRO A 76 47.34 -7.83 35.53
N ASP A 77 48.66 -7.73 35.45
CA ASP A 77 49.37 -6.98 34.42
C ASP A 77 48.76 -7.28 33.04
N PHE A 78 47.96 -6.35 32.51
CA PHE A 78 47.48 -6.43 31.13
C PHE A 78 48.57 -5.89 30.19
N LYS A 79 49.56 -6.73 29.91
CA LYS A 79 50.19 -6.74 28.59
C LYS A 79 49.39 -7.68 27.70
N GLY A 80 48.23 -7.21 27.25
CA GLY A 80 47.36 -7.93 26.34
C GLY A 80 47.92 -7.92 24.92
N SER A 81 48.43 -9.07 24.48
CA SER A 81 48.78 -9.32 23.08
C SER A 81 47.59 -9.02 22.17
N SER A 82 47.82 -8.30 21.07
CA SER A 82 46.86 -7.98 20.01
C SER A 82 46.07 -9.18 19.46
N SER A 83 46.61 -10.40 19.62
CA SER A 83 45.93 -11.67 19.33
C SER A 83 44.66 -11.90 20.19
N GLY A 84 44.59 -11.33 21.39
CA GLY A 84 43.45 -11.52 22.32
C GLY A 84 42.17 -10.77 21.88
N LEU A 85 42.31 -9.55 21.35
CA LEU A 85 41.16 -8.74 20.90
C LEU A 85 40.52 -9.33 19.63
N CYS A 86 41.32 -9.80 18.67
CA CYS A 86 40.83 -10.49 17.47
C CYS A 86 40.01 -11.73 17.82
N GLY A 87 40.51 -12.60 18.71
CA GLY A 87 39.77 -13.78 19.17
C GLY A 87 38.49 -13.43 19.95
N GLN A 88 38.48 -12.31 20.67
CA GLN A 88 37.29 -11.82 21.36
C GLN A 88 36.20 -11.35 20.37
N ILE A 89 36.59 -10.63 19.31
CA ILE A 89 35.67 -10.20 18.23
C ILE A 89 35.01 -11.42 17.59
N GLU A 90 35.80 -12.41 17.18
CA GLU A 90 35.30 -13.65 16.57
C GLU A 90 34.30 -14.37 17.49
N LYS A 91 34.63 -14.48 18.78
CA LYS A 91 33.74 -15.09 19.79
C LYS A 91 32.44 -14.30 19.96
N LEU A 92 32.48 -12.96 19.98
CA LEU A 92 31.29 -12.13 20.13
C LEU A 92 30.33 -12.28 18.94
N VAL A 93 30.88 -12.36 17.72
CA VAL A 93 30.09 -12.59 16.51
C VAL A 93 29.46 -13.98 16.50
N LEU A 94 30.20 -15.02 16.92
CA LEU A 94 29.64 -16.37 17.12
C LEU A 94 28.48 -16.37 18.11
N CYS A 95 28.55 -15.56 19.17
CA CYS A 95 27.46 -15.37 20.12
C CYS A 95 26.37 -14.39 19.65
N LYS A 96 26.37 -13.95 18.38
CA LYS A 96 25.44 -12.96 17.79
C LYS A 96 25.43 -11.61 18.51
N ARG A 97 26.49 -11.28 19.25
CA ARG A 97 26.70 -9.99 19.93
C ARG A 97 27.42 -9.01 19.01
N TYR A 98 26.78 -8.69 17.88
CA TYR A 98 27.39 -7.93 16.79
C TYR A 98 27.78 -6.50 17.17
N ARG A 99 27.00 -5.83 18.03
CA ARG A 99 27.30 -4.46 18.46
C ARG A 99 28.57 -4.43 19.28
N ASP A 100 28.64 -5.30 20.28
CA ASP A 100 29.81 -5.44 21.15
C ASP A 100 31.07 -5.85 20.37
N ALA A 101 30.91 -6.65 19.30
CA ALA A 101 32.02 -6.98 18.40
C ALA A 101 32.56 -5.74 17.66
N LEU A 102 31.68 -4.86 17.15
CA LEU A 102 32.10 -3.61 16.50
C LEU A 102 32.66 -2.59 17.50
N GLU A 103 32.19 -2.57 18.75
CA GLU A 103 32.78 -1.77 19.83
C GLU A 103 34.16 -2.30 20.23
N THR A 104 34.35 -3.62 20.27
CA THR A 104 35.66 -4.23 20.53
C THR A 104 36.64 -3.93 19.40
N PHE A 105 36.16 -3.90 18.15
CA PHE A 105 36.96 -3.45 17.00
C PHE A 105 37.36 -1.98 17.10
N GLU A 106 36.49 -1.11 17.61
CA GLU A 106 36.83 0.30 17.86
C GLU A 106 37.99 0.47 18.84
N ILE A 107 38.03 -0.37 19.87
CA ILE A 107 39.15 -0.40 20.83
C ILE A 107 40.43 -0.86 20.12
N LEU A 108 40.36 -1.91 19.30
CA LEU A 108 41.50 -2.41 18.53
C LEU A 108 42.08 -1.33 17.59
N GLU A 109 41.22 -0.57 16.90
CA GLU A 109 41.66 0.52 16.02
C GLU A 109 42.41 1.63 16.78
N ILE A 110 41.94 1.98 18.00
CA ILE A 110 42.52 3.04 18.82
C ILE A 110 43.86 2.60 19.43
N GLU A 111 43.94 1.38 19.94
CA GLU A 111 45.13 0.90 20.67
C GLU A 111 46.30 0.56 19.75
N CYS A 112 46.03 0.13 18.51
CA CYS A 112 47.03 -0.52 17.68
C CYS A 112 47.46 0.27 16.43
N GLN A 113 46.83 1.42 16.11
CA GLN A 113 47.20 2.33 15.01
C GLN A 113 47.69 1.64 13.70
N TYR A 114 47.03 0.56 13.29
CA TYR A 114 47.34 -0.26 12.10
C TYR A 114 48.61 -1.14 12.18
N ASP A 115 49.33 -1.18 13.31
CA ASP A 115 50.53 -2.03 13.52
C ASP A 115 50.19 -3.51 13.79
N VAL A 116 48.90 -3.86 13.93
CA VAL A 116 48.43 -5.22 14.20
C VAL A 116 47.89 -5.90 12.95
N ILE A 117 48.47 -7.07 12.64
CA ILE A 117 48.00 -7.97 11.59
C ILE A 117 46.68 -8.60 12.03
N VAL A 118 45.56 -8.08 11.50
CA VAL A 118 44.24 -8.67 11.65
C VAL A 118 44.10 -9.82 10.65
N GLY A 119 43.74 -11.01 11.15
CA GLY A 119 43.58 -12.20 10.33
C GLY A 119 42.29 -12.21 9.51
N LYS A 120 42.26 -13.04 8.46
CA LYS A 120 41.08 -13.25 7.60
C LYS A 120 39.81 -13.60 8.41
N SER A 121 39.93 -14.45 9.44
CA SER A 121 38.81 -14.87 10.29
C SER A 121 38.17 -13.71 11.05
N THR A 122 38.99 -12.76 11.53
CA THR A 122 38.51 -11.59 12.25
C THR A 122 37.80 -10.63 11.31
N TYR A 123 38.35 -10.40 10.11
CA TYR A 123 37.66 -9.61 9.08
C TYR A 123 36.34 -10.24 8.64
N ASP A 124 36.29 -11.56 8.47
CA ASP A 124 35.07 -12.30 8.15
C ASP A 124 33.98 -12.09 9.22
N ALA A 125 34.37 -12.19 10.50
CA ALA A 125 33.47 -11.93 11.63
C ALA A 125 32.97 -10.48 11.67
N LEU A 126 33.85 -9.50 11.40
CA LEU A 126 33.47 -8.09 11.34
C LEU A 126 32.52 -7.80 10.18
N VAL A 127 32.74 -8.43 9.02
CA VAL A 127 31.84 -8.38 7.88
C VAL A 127 30.45 -8.91 8.27
N ASP A 128 30.38 -10.05 8.97
CA ASP A 128 29.11 -10.59 9.49
C ASP A 128 28.40 -9.66 10.46
N ALA A 129 29.15 -9.01 11.37
CA ALA A 129 28.60 -8.03 12.29
C ALA A 129 28.01 -6.82 11.54
N CYS A 130 28.72 -6.32 10.53
CA CYS A 130 28.25 -5.21 9.69
C CYS A 130 26.99 -5.57 8.90
N ILE A 131 26.93 -6.74 8.27
CA ILE A 131 25.76 -7.24 7.53
C ILE A 131 24.55 -7.36 8.47
N SER A 132 24.75 -7.99 9.64
CA SER A 132 23.68 -8.26 10.60
C SER A 132 23.09 -6.98 11.20
N LEU A 133 23.93 -5.95 11.41
CA LEU A 133 23.50 -4.66 11.93
C LEU A 133 23.10 -3.65 10.84
N ARG A 134 23.36 -3.96 9.56
CA ARG A 134 23.30 -3.01 8.43
C ARG A 134 24.03 -1.70 8.71
N SER A 135 25.22 -1.81 9.34
CA SER A 135 25.96 -0.66 9.88
C SER A 135 26.88 -0.02 8.84
N ILE A 136 26.42 1.05 8.19
CA ILE A 136 27.22 1.86 7.24
C ILE A 136 28.55 2.34 7.88
N ARG A 137 28.51 2.79 9.15
CA ARG A 137 29.71 3.21 9.88
C ARG A 137 30.68 2.05 10.08
N GLY A 138 30.17 0.87 10.43
CA GLY A 138 30.98 -0.34 10.57
C GLY A 138 31.69 -0.69 9.27
N VAL A 139 30.98 -0.69 8.14
CA VAL A 139 31.57 -0.99 6.83
C VAL A 139 32.74 -0.08 6.51
N LYS A 140 32.56 1.24 6.64
CA LYS A 140 33.61 2.22 6.31
C LYS A 140 34.87 2.04 7.16
N ARG A 141 34.70 1.73 8.45
CA ARG A 141 35.83 1.49 9.36
C ARG A 141 36.59 0.22 9.01
N VAL A 142 35.87 -0.90 8.91
CA VAL A 142 36.47 -2.20 8.58
C VAL A 142 37.19 -2.13 7.22
N PHE A 143 36.57 -1.49 6.22
CA PHE A 143 37.19 -1.31 4.91
C PHE A 143 38.43 -0.39 4.95
N SER A 144 38.35 0.76 5.62
CA SER A 144 39.48 1.67 5.77
C SER A 144 40.65 1.01 6.52
N TYR A 145 40.37 0.25 7.56
CA TYR A 145 41.40 -0.46 8.32
C TYR A 145 42.06 -1.54 7.48
N MET A 146 41.28 -2.31 6.71
CA MET A 146 41.81 -3.32 5.80
C MET A 146 42.77 -2.70 4.78
N VAL A 147 42.38 -1.60 4.14
CA VAL A 147 43.21 -0.88 3.15
C VAL A 147 44.47 -0.30 3.79
N ASN A 148 44.33 0.38 4.94
CA ASN A 148 45.46 1.01 5.63
C ASN A 148 46.45 -0.03 6.21
N SER A 149 45.99 -1.22 6.57
CA SER A 149 46.85 -2.32 7.03
C SER A 149 47.58 -3.05 5.89
N GLY A 150 47.31 -2.71 4.62
CA GLY A 150 47.89 -3.38 3.45
C GLY A 150 47.44 -4.84 3.30
N PHE A 151 46.32 -5.22 3.92
CA PHE A 151 45.78 -6.57 3.81
C PHE A 151 45.13 -6.76 2.45
N GLU A 152 45.60 -7.74 1.68
CA GLU A 152 45.04 -8.10 0.38
C GLU A 152 43.98 -9.21 0.52
N PRO A 153 42.68 -8.90 0.37
CA PRO A 153 41.63 -9.90 0.48
C PRO A 153 41.61 -10.84 -0.73
N ASP A 154 41.45 -12.13 -0.46
CA ASP A 154 41.19 -13.16 -1.48
C ASP A 154 39.78 -13.03 -2.09
N LEU A 155 39.51 -13.77 -3.16
CA LEU A 155 38.22 -13.72 -3.87
C LEU A 155 37.02 -13.99 -2.94
N TYR A 156 37.19 -14.90 -1.96
CA TYR A 156 36.16 -15.20 -0.96
C TYR A 156 35.84 -13.95 -0.12
N LEU A 157 36.85 -13.32 0.48
CA LEU A 157 36.62 -12.17 1.35
C LEU A 157 36.16 -10.95 0.54
N ARG A 158 36.65 -10.75 -0.69
CA ARG A 158 36.14 -9.71 -1.61
C ARG A 158 34.65 -9.90 -1.90
N ASN A 159 34.19 -11.12 -2.18
CA ASN A 159 32.76 -11.42 -2.36
C ASN A 159 31.93 -11.11 -1.12
N ARG A 160 32.47 -11.39 0.07
CA ARG A 160 31.79 -11.07 1.33
C ARG A 160 31.75 -9.57 1.63
N MET A 161 32.82 -8.85 1.31
CA MET A 161 32.86 -7.39 1.40
C MET A 161 31.88 -6.76 0.42
N LEU A 162 31.77 -7.29 -0.80
CA LEU A 162 30.76 -6.87 -1.78
C LEU A 162 29.35 -7.05 -1.22
N LEU A 163 29.04 -8.24 -0.66
CA LEU A 163 27.77 -8.51 -0.01
C LEU A 163 27.49 -7.55 1.17
N MET A 164 28.51 -7.21 1.95
CA MET A 164 28.42 -6.25 3.04
C MET A 164 28.02 -4.86 2.56
N HIS A 165 28.64 -4.34 1.49
CA HIS A 165 28.29 -3.04 0.92
C HIS A 165 26.85 -3.05 0.38
N VAL A 166 26.46 -4.11 -0.36
CA VAL A 166 25.11 -4.29 -0.89
C VAL A 166 24.05 -4.33 0.23
N LYS A 167 24.25 -5.16 1.27
CA LYS A 167 23.28 -5.31 2.38
C LYS A 167 23.18 -4.05 3.25
N CYS A 168 24.20 -3.20 3.27
CA CYS A 168 24.17 -1.90 3.94
C CYS A 168 23.63 -0.76 3.04
N GLY A 169 23.22 -1.05 1.81
CA GLY A 169 22.65 -0.08 0.87
C GLY A 169 23.68 0.85 0.21
N MET A 170 24.97 0.52 0.29
CA MET A 170 26.06 1.31 -0.30
C MET A 170 26.37 0.83 -1.71
N MET A 171 25.40 0.99 -2.63
CA MET A 171 25.51 0.44 -3.99
C MET A 171 26.60 1.06 -4.85
N ILE A 172 26.92 2.35 -4.64
CA ILE A 172 28.02 3.03 -5.36
C ILE A 172 29.36 2.41 -4.97
N ASP A 173 29.63 2.31 -3.67
CA ASP A 173 30.86 1.71 -3.15
C ASP A 173 30.95 0.22 -3.51
N ALA A 174 29.82 -0.51 -3.47
CA ALA A 174 29.74 -1.90 -3.92
C ALA A 174 30.14 -2.04 -5.40
N ARG A 175 29.68 -1.12 -6.25
CA ARG A 175 30.00 -1.13 -7.68
C ARG A 175 31.47 -0.83 -7.92
N MET A 176 32.03 0.16 -7.24
CA MET A 176 33.46 0.46 -7.31
C MET A 176 34.30 -0.75 -6.90
N LEU A 177 33.98 -1.37 -5.75
CA LEU A 177 34.67 -2.56 -5.29
C LEU A 177 34.61 -3.69 -6.32
N PHE A 178 33.44 -3.93 -6.93
CA PHE A 178 33.25 -4.94 -7.96
C PHE A 178 34.09 -4.67 -9.21
N ASP A 179 34.13 -3.43 -9.68
CA ASP A 179 34.93 -3.02 -10.84
C ASP A 179 36.45 -3.14 -10.57
N GLU A 180 36.89 -3.01 -9.32
CA GLU A 180 38.28 -3.19 -8.88
C GLU A 180 38.67 -4.66 -8.62
N MET A 181 37.73 -5.60 -8.60
CA MET A 181 38.05 -7.01 -8.36
C MET A 181 38.91 -7.59 -9.50
N PRO A 182 40.09 -8.18 -9.21
CA PRO A 182 40.97 -8.74 -10.24
C PRO A 182 40.39 -9.99 -10.90
N GLU A 183 39.66 -10.80 -10.12
CA GLU A 183 38.94 -11.98 -10.57
C GLU A 183 37.49 -11.89 -10.11
N ARG A 184 36.56 -12.34 -10.95
CA ARG A 184 35.11 -12.33 -10.67
C ARG A 184 34.53 -13.69 -11.01
N ASN A 185 33.73 -14.22 -10.10
CA ASN A 185 32.98 -15.46 -10.33
C ASN A 185 31.47 -15.20 -10.26
N LEU A 186 30.66 -16.24 -10.50
CA LEU A 186 29.20 -16.16 -10.44
C LEU A 186 28.68 -15.59 -9.11
N VAL A 187 29.40 -15.77 -7.99
CA VAL A 187 29.00 -15.19 -6.70
C VAL A 187 29.19 -13.67 -6.71
N SER A 188 30.29 -13.16 -7.26
CA SER A 188 30.55 -11.71 -7.42
C SER A 188 29.44 -11.07 -8.25
N TRP A 189 29.16 -11.64 -9.43
CA TRP A 189 28.13 -11.15 -10.36
C TRP A 189 26.73 -11.20 -9.77
N ASN A 190 26.32 -12.34 -9.21
CA ASN A 190 24.99 -12.47 -8.60
C ASN A 190 24.79 -11.52 -7.42
N THR A 191 25.85 -11.25 -6.64
CA THR A 191 25.77 -10.35 -5.49
C THR A 191 25.51 -8.91 -5.93
N ILE A 192 26.27 -8.41 -6.92
CA ILE A 192 26.07 -7.03 -7.39
C ILE A 192 24.76 -6.88 -8.17
N ILE A 193 24.41 -7.84 -9.03
CA ILE A 193 23.15 -7.82 -9.80
C ILE A 193 21.95 -7.88 -8.85
N SER A 194 21.94 -8.79 -7.87
CA SER A 194 20.87 -8.85 -6.87
C SER A 194 20.77 -7.56 -6.05
N GLY A 195 21.91 -6.94 -5.73
CA GLY A 195 21.92 -5.64 -5.05
C GLY A 195 21.26 -4.53 -5.86
N LEU A 196 21.57 -4.46 -7.16
CA LEU A 196 20.96 -3.50 -8.09
C LEU A 196 19.45 -3.71 -8.19
N VAL A 197 19.02 -4.96 -8.40
CA VAL A 197 17.59 -5.31 -8.44
C VAL A 197 16.87 -4.97 -7.12
N ASP A 198 17.48 -5.28 -5.97
CA ASP A 198 16.91 -4.94 -4.67
C ASP A 198 16.83 -3.42 -4.43
N SER A 199 17.73 -2.63 -5.04
CA SER A 199 17.70 -1.16 -5.02
C SER A 199 16.77 -0.52 -6.06
N GLY A 200 16.20 -1.31 -6.98
CA GLY A 200 15.34 -0.84 -8.06
C GLY A 200 16.06 -0.33 -9.32
N ASP A 201 17.39 -0.50 -9.41
CA ASP A 201 18.17 -0.14 -10.60
C ASP A 201 18.22 -1.30 -11.60
N TYR A 202 17.07 -1.57 -12.20
CA TYR A 202 16.90 -2.74 -13.08
C TYR A 202 17.69 -2.62 -14.38
N MET A 203 17.86 -1.40 -14.91
CA MET A 203 18.56 -1.19 -16.18
C MET A 203 20.06 -1.50 -16.05
N ASP A 204 20.70 -1.05 -14.97
CA ASP A 204 22.11 -1.40 -14.73
C ASP A 204 22.26 -2.88 -14.36
N ALA A 205 21.26 -3.50 -13.71
CA ALA A 205 21.24 -4.94 -13.50
C ALA A 205 21.24 -5.71 -14.83
N PHE A 206 20.40 -5.33 -15.80
CA PHE A 206 20.40 -5.92 -17.15
C PHE A 206 21.72 -5.70 -17.88
N ARG A 207 22.32 -4.52 -17.75
CA ARG A 207 23.60 -4.21 -18.35
C ARG A 207 24.72 -5.11 -17.82
N LEU A 208 24.80 -5.26 -16.49
CA LEU A 208 25.78 -6.16 -15.88
C LEU A 208 25.51 -7.63 -16.21
N PHE A 209 24.25 -8.05 -16.30
CA PHE A 209 23.90 -9.39 -16.72
C PHE A 209 24.38 -9.70 -18.14
N LEU A 210 24.24 -8.76 -19.08
CA LEU A 210 24.74 -8.95 -20.45
C LEU A 210 26.27 -9.07 -20.50
N ILE A 211 26.98 -8.23 -19.75
CA ILE A 211 28.45 -8.32 -19.63
C ILE A 211 28.85 -9.66 -19.03
N MET A 212 28.20 -10.09 -17.94
CA MET A 212 28.42 -11.40 -17.34
C MET A 212 28.18 -12.53 -18.34
N TRP A 213 27.12 -12.43 -19.14
CA TRP A 213 26.77 -13.43 -20.14
C TRP A 213 27.80 -13.52 -21.26
N GLU A 214 28.32 -12.38 -21.73
CA GLU A 214 29.39 -12.31 -22.73
C GLU A 214 30.71 -12.89 -22.19
N GLU A 215 31.05 -12.62 -20.93
CA GLU A 215 32.32 -13.07 -20.32
C GLU A 215 32.32 -14.55 -19.91
N GLN A 216 31.21 -15.06 -19.36
CA GLN A 216 31.19 -16.37 -18.68
C GLN A 216 30.26 -17.39 -19.36
N SER A 217 29.29 -16.97 -20.19
CA SER A 217 28.29 -17.84 -20.87
C SER A 217 27.57 -18.86 -19.97
N GLU A 218 27.69 -18.74 -18.65
CA GLU A 218 27.02 -19.57 -17.65
C GLU A 218 26.19 -18.67 -16.72
N ALA A 219 24.95 -19.08 -16.48
CA ALA A 219 24.07 -18.45 -15.50
C ALA A 219 23.38 -19.51 -14.67
N SER A 220 23.24 -19.24 -13.38
CA SER A 220 22.56 -20.14 -12.45
C SER A 220 21.04 -19.89 -12.43
N SER A 221 20.25 -20.84 -11.92
CA SER A 221 18.82 -20.64 -11.60
C SER A 221 18.59 -19.35 -10.80
N ARG A 222 19.48 -19.05 -9.85
CA ARG A 222 19.44 -17.81 -9.05
C ARG A 222 19.63 -16.56 -9.90
N THR A 223 20.51 -16.60 -10.91
CA THR A 223 20.75 -15.48 -11.82
C THR A 223 19.49 -15.19 -12.63
N PHE A 224 18.90 -16.22 -13.24
CA PHE A 224 17.65 -16.08 -14.00
C PHE A 224 16.50 -15.57 -13.14
N ALA A 225 16.29 -16.14 -11.95
CA ALA A 225 15.26 -15.66 -11.02
C ALA A 225 15.47 -14.19 -10.63
N THR A 226 16.71 -13.75 -10.44
CA THR A 226 17.05 -12.35 -10.13
C THR A 226 16.75 -11.43 -11.31
N MET A 227 17.08 -11.85 -12.54
CA MET A 227 16.80 -11.07 -13.75
C MET A 227 15.31 -11.04 -14.11
N MET A 228 14.56 -12.10 -13.84
CA MET A 228 13.10 -12.12 -13.98
C MET A 228 12.44 -11.13 -13.01
N ARG A 229 12.93 -11.05 -11.76
CA ARG A 229 12.52 -9.99 -10.82
C ARG A 229 12.83 -8.59 -11.35
N ALA A 230 13.96 -8.39 -12.03
CA ALA A 230 14.29 -7.11 -12.66
C ALA A 230 13.30 -6.77 -13.79
N SER A 231 12.97 -7.73 -14.65
CA SER A 231 11.96 -7.57 -15.71
C SER A 231 10.58 -7.24 -15.13
N ALA A 232 10.19 -7.94 -14.06
CA ALA A 232 8.95 -7.72 -13.33
C ALA A 232 8.88 -6.30 -12.74
N GLY A 233 10.00 -5.80 -12.21
CA GLY A 233 10.12 -4.45 -11.67
C GLY A 233 10.10 -3.35 -12.74
N LEU A 234 10.48 -3.66 -13.98
CA LEU A 234 10.33 -2.78 -15.13
C LEU A 234 8.92 -2.82 -15.74
N GLU A 235 8.09 -3.80 -15.36
CA GLU A 235 6.77 -4.06 -15.95
C GLU A 235 6.85 -4.22 -17.49
N THR A 236 7.95 -4.79 -18.00
CA THR A 236 8.15 -5.04 -19.43
C THR A 236 8.25 -6.53 -19.73
N ILE A 237 7.42 -7.00 -20.67
CA ILE A 237 7.30 -8.42 -20.99
C ILE A 237 8.44 -8.95 -21.87
N PHE A 238 8.98 -8.12 -22.77
CA PHE A 238 9.94 -8.56 -23.79
C PHE A 238 11.29 -9.07 -23.25
N PRO A 239 11.94 -8.41 -22.26
CA PRO A 239 13.12 -8.97 -21.61
C PRO A 239 12.81 -10.27 -20.86
N GLY A 240 11.64 -10.33 -20.22
CA GLY A 240 11.16 -11.52 -19.50
C GLY A 240 10.98 -12.74 -20.40
N GLN A 241 10.40 -12.56 -21.59
CA GLN A 241 10.25 -13.64 -22.58
C GLN A 241 11.61 -14.16 -23.09
N GLN A 242 12.58 -13.27 -23.31
CA GLN A 242 13.93 -13.69 -23.70
C GLN A 242 14.62 -14.48 -22.57
N LEU A 243 14.53 -14.00 -21.33
CA LEU A 243 15.05 -14.70 -20.17
C LEU A 243 14.38 -16.07 -19.98
N HIS A 244 13.06 -16.17 -20.21
CA HIS A 244 12.34 -17.44 -20.16
C HIS A 244 12.82 -18.41 -21.26
N ALA A 245 12.97 -17.94 -22.50
CA ALA A 245 13.50 -18.75 -23.59
C ALA A 245 14.94 -19.23 -23.32
N CYS A 246 15.78 -18.38 -22.73
CA CYS A 246 17.11 -18.74 -22.26
C CYS A 246 17.06 -19.79 -21.14
N ALA A 247 16.17 -19.62 -20.16
CA ALA A 247 16.00 -20.58 -19.06
C ALA A 247 15.57 -21.97 -19.56
N ILE A 248 14.71 -22.03 -20.59
CA ILE A 248 14.33 -23.30 -21.25
C ILE A 248 15.54 -23.92 -21.96
N LYS A 249 16.28 -23.13 -22.75
CA LYS A 249 17.47 -23.62 -23.47
C LYS A 249 18.58 -24.11 -22.55
N MET A 250 18.66 -23.57 -21.33
CA MET A 250 19.64 -23.94 -20.32
C MET A 250 19.13 -25.02 -19.36
N ASP A 251 17.92 -25.56 -19.60
CA ASP A 251 17.30 -26.60 -18.77
C ASP A 251 17.13 -26.21 -17.29
N VAL A 252 16.97 -24.91 -17.01
CA VAL A 252 16.74 -24.37 -15.65
C VAL A 252 15.31 -23.89 -15.44
N SER A 253 14.44 -23.94 -16.46
CA SER A 253 13.03 -23.50 -16.36
C SER A 253 12.17 -24.36 -15.43
N GLN A 254 12.59 -25.62 -15.20
CA GLN A 254 11.93 -26.56 -14.29
C GLN A 254 12.33 -26.35 -12.81
N ASP A 255 13.32 -25.49 -12.53
CA ASP A 255 13.67 -25.10 -11.17
C ASP A 255 12.52 -24.31 -10.54
N ILE A 256 12.03 -24.76 -9.38
CA ILE A 256 10.87 -24.18 -8.70
C ILE A 256 11.03 -22.67 -8.45
N PHE A 257 12.25 -22.20 -8.12
CA PHE A 257 12.49 -20.77 -7.90
C PHE A 257 12.41 -19.97 -9.21
N VAL A 258 12.88 -20.54 -10.32
CA VAL A 258 12.78 -19.94 -11.64
C VAL A 258 11.32 -19.91 -12.09
N SER A 259 10.57 -21.01 -11.94
CA SER A 259 9.14 -21.04 -12.29
C SER A 259 8.33 -20.03 -11.46
N CYS A 260 8.57 -19.92 -10.15
CA CYS A 260 7.91 -18.91 -9.32
C CYS A 260 8.27 -17.48 -9.75
N ALA A 261 9.53 -17.23 -10.12
CA ALA A 261 9.96 -15.91 -10.62
C ALA A 261 9.35 -15.58 -11.99
N LEU A 262 9.16 -16.59 -12.86
CA LEU A 262 8.46 -16.45 -14.13
C LEU A 262 6.98 -16.10 -13.93
N ILE A 263 6.28 -16.80 -13.03
CA ILE A 263 4.86 -16.52 -12.72
C ILE A 263 4.72 -15.08 -12.19
N ASP A 264 5.57 -14.65 -11.25
CA ASP A 264 5.56 -13.27 -10.73
C ASP A 264 5.85 -12.24 -11.83
N MET A 265 6.81 -12.53 -12.71
CA MET A 265 7.18 -11.66 -13.82
C MET A 265 6.04 -11.51 -14.83
N TYR A 266 5.49 -12.62 -15.34
CA TYR A 266 4.38 -12.58 -16.29
C TYR A 266 3.14 -11.91 -15.68
N SER A 267 2.83 -12.22 -14.42
CA SER A 267 1.75 -11.58 -13.68
C SER A 267 1.92 -10.06 -13.62
N LYS A 268 3.09 -9.55 -13.21
CA LYS A 268 3.33 -8.09 -13.12
C LYS A 268 3.40 -7.40 -14.47
N CYS A 269 3.83 -8.11 -15.51
CA CYS A 269 3.86 -7.61 -16.89
C CYS A 269 2.49 -7.65 -17.59
N GLY A 270 1.42 -8.10 -16.91
CA GLY A 270 0.07 -8.10 -17.45
C GLY A 270 -0.30 -9.29 -18.33
N SER A 271 0.53 -10.34 -18.40
CA SER A 271 0.23 -11.58 -19.13
C SER A 271 -0.10 -12.69 -18.14
N ILE A 272 -1.33 -12.73 -17.66
CA ILE A 272 -1.76 -13.71 -16.65
C ILE A 272 -1.88 -15.11 -17.25
N GLU A 273 -2.18 -15.20 -18.55
CA GLU A 273 -2.28 -16.45 -19.30
C GLU A 273 -0.92 -17.16 -19.43
N ASP A 274 0.15 -16.41 -19.70
CA ASP A 274 1.51 -16.96 -19.71
C ASP A 274 1.94 -17.40 -18.31
N ALA A 275 1.53 -16.66 -17.26
CA ALA A 275 1.79 -17.04 -15.88
C ALA A 275 1.08 -18.36 -15.52
N GLN A 276 -0.17 -18.55 -15.96
CA GLN A 276 -0.90 -19.80 -15.80
C GLN A 276 -0.22 -20.95 -16.55
N CYS A 277 0.21 -20.74 -17.80
CA CYS A 277 0.95 -21.74 -18.57
C CYS A 277 2.21 -22.22 -17.83
N VAL A 278 2.99 -21.30 -17.25
CA VAL A 278 4.17 -21.64 -16.46
C VAL A 278 3.79 -22.45 -15.23
N PHE A 279 2.73 -22.05 -14.52
CA PHE A 279 2.23 -22.77 -13.34
C PHE A 279 1.75 -24.18 -13.66
N ASP A 280 1.03 -24.36 -14.77
CA ASP A 280 0.47 -25.65 -15.19
C ASP A 280 1.56 -26.68 -15.44
N VAL A 281 2.66 -26.28 -16.09
CA VAL A 281 3.80 -27.15 -16.42
C VAL A 281 4.79 -27.36 -15.28
N MET A 282 4.60 -26.71 -14.12
CA MET A 282 5.49 -26.92 -12.97
C MET A 282 5.44 -28.39 -12.51
N PRO A 283 6.61 -29.02 -12.29
CA PRO A 283 6.69 -30.43 -11.88
C PRO A 283 6.16 -30.63 -10.46
N GLU A 284 6.40 -29.66 -9.58
CA GLU A 284 5.87 -29.62 -8.22
C GLU A 284 5.31 -28.22 -7.92
N LYS A 285 4.01 -28.14 -7.65
CA LYS A 285 3.32 -26.90 -7.28
C LYS A 285 3.45 -26.67 -5.77
N THR A 286 4.53 -26.00 -5.36
CA THR A 286 4.77 -25.66 -3.94
C THR A 286 3.82 -24.58 -3.43
N THR A 287 3.74 -24.41 -2.10
CA THR A 287 3.00 -23.30 -1.46
C THR A 287 3.36 -21.93 -2.04
N VAL A 288 4.64 -21.73 -2.39
CA VAL A 288 5.10 -20.47 -3.02
C VAL A 288 4.50 -20.33 -4.42
N GLY A 289 4.54 -21.36 -5.25
CA GLY A 289 3.96 -21.33 -6.60
C GLY A 289 2.46 -21.02 -6.59
N TRP A 290 1.70 -21.71 -5.72
CA TRP A 290 0.27 -21.42 -5.50
C TRP A 290 0.04 -19.98 -5.03
N ASN A 291 0.82 -19.52 -4.05
CA ASN A 291 0.68 -18.16 -3.54
C ASN A 291 0.99 -17.12 -4.64
N THR A 292 1.97 -17.38 -5.51
CA THR A 292 2.34 -16.47 -6.60
C THR A 292 1.25 -16.40 -7.67
N ILE A 293 0.68 -17.53 -8.11
CA ILE A 293 -0.37 -17.51 -9.15
C ILE A 293 -1.66 -16.87 -8.63
N ILE A 294 -2.10 -17.21 -7.41
CA ILE A 294 -3.28 -16.60 -6.77
C ILE A 294 -3.08 -15.09 -6.61
N ALA A 295 -1.87 -14.65 -6.22
CA ALA A 295 -1.54 -13.22 -6.12
C ALA A 295 -1.59 -12.52 -7.49
N GLY A 296 -1.16 -13.19 -8.55
CA GLY A 296 -1.23 -12.70 -9.93
C GLY A 296 -2.66 -12.45 -10.39
N TYR A 297 -3.56 -13.41 -10.20
CA TYR A 297 -4.99 -13.24 -10.50
C TYR A 297 -5.62 -12.12 -9.65
N ALA A 298 -5.30 -12.08 -8.36
CA ALA A 298 -5.79 -11.03 -7.46
C ALA A 298 -5.29 -9.62 -7.85
N LEU A 299 -4.06 -9.50 -8.38
CA LEU A 299 -3.49 -8.23 -8.84
C LEU A 299 -4.33 -7.63 -9.97
N HIS A 300 -4.70 -8.44 -10.96
CA HIS A 300 -5.49 -8.04 -12.13
C HIS A 300 -6.99 -7.93 -11.90
N GLY A 301 -7.45 -8.28 -10.70
CA GLY A 301 -8.86 -8.14 -10.31
C GLY A 301 -9.74 -9.35 -10.59
N TYR A 302 -9.17 -10.44 -11.13
CA TYR A 302 -9.78 -11.75 -11.29
C TYR A 302 -9.92 -12.46 -9.94
N SER A 303 -10.77 -11.88 -9.08
CA SER A 303 -10.87 -12.26 -7.67
C SER A 303 -11.64 -13.56 -7.48
N GLU A 304 -12.55 -13.91 -8.39
CA GLU A 304 -13.29 -15.18 -8.36
C GLU A 304 -12.36 -16.33 -8.78
N GLU A 305 -11.62 -16.16 -9.87
CA GLU A 305 -10.64 -17.14 -10.35
C GLU A 305 -9.51 -17.35 -9.32
N ALA A 306 -9.10 -16.29 -8.62
CA ALA A 306 -8.16 -16.42 -7.51
C ALA A 306 -8.71 -17.23 -6.32
N LEU A 307 -10.03 -17.21 -6.07
CA LEU A 307 -10.66 -18.10 -5.09
C LEU A 307 -10.75 -19.54 -5.60
N ASP A 308 -11.04 -19.76 -6.87
CA ASP A 308 -11.08 -21.10 -7.46
C ASP A 308 -9.71 -21.78 -7.36
N LEU A 309 -8.63 -21.07 -7.67
CA LEU A 309 -7.25 -21.55 -7.48
C LEU A 309 -6.92 -21.86 -6.02
N TYR A 310 -7.51 -21.13 -5.07
CA TYR A 310 -7.35 -21.44 -3.64
C TYR A 310 -8.05 -22.74 -3.24
N TYR A 311 -9.24 -22.99 -3.78
CA TYR A 311 -9.94 -24.25 -3.56
C TYR A 311 -9.20 -25.41 -4.21
N GLU A 312 -8.63 -25.22 -5.41
CA GLU A 312 -7.76 -26.21 -6.05
C GLU A 312 -6.49 -26.49 -5.22
N MET A 313 -5.85 -25.45 -4.67
CA MET A 313 -4.74 -25.61 -3.72
C MET A 313 -5.16 -26.44 -2.50
N GLN A 314 -6.34 -26.18 -1.95
CA GLN A 314 -6.88 -26.92 -0.81
C GLN A 314 -7.11 -28.41 -1.15
N ASP A 315 -7.72 -28.69 -2.30
CA ASP A 315 -8.03 -30.04 -2.77
C ASP A 315 -6.76 -30.84 -3.14
N SER A 316 -5.71 -30.14 -3.59
CA SER A 316 -4.39 -30.75 -3.85
C SER A 316 -3.66 -31.22 -2.58
N GLY A 317 -4.15 -30.83 -1.39
CA GLY A 317 -3.55 -31.20 -0.10
C GLY A 317 -2.25 -30.46 0.23
N VAL A 318 -1.86 -29.46 -0.57
CA VAL A 318 -0.66 -28.64 -0.30
C VAL A 318 -0.85 -27.83 0.98
N ARG A 319 0.18 -27.84 1.83
CA ARG A 319 0.14 -27.11 3.10
C ARG A 319 0.09 -25.60 2.85
N MET A 320 -0.99 -24.97 3.30
CA MET A 320 -1.16 -23.52 3.28
C MET A 320 -0.34 -22.84 4.39
N ASP A 321 0.08 -21.61 4.14
CA ASP A 321 0.77 -20.79 5.12
C ASP A 321 -0.02 -19.51 5.48
N HIS A 322 0.52 -18.73 6.40
CA HIS A 322 -0.07 -17.46 6.82
C HIS A 322 -0.22 -16.44 5.67
N PHE A 323 0.63 -16.49 4.63
CA PHE A 323 0.51 -15.64 3.45
C PHE A 323 -0.69 -16.05 2.59
N THR A 324 -0.93 -17.35 2.42
CA THR A 324 -2.12 -17.86 1.73
C THR A 324 -3.38 -17.27 2.37
N PHE A 325 -3.58 -17.46 3.67
CA PHE A 325 -4.79 -16.96 4.35
C PHE A 325 -4.93 -15.44 4.31
N SER A 326 -3.83 -14.69 4.48
CA SER A 326 -3.83 -13.23 4.37
C SER A 326 -4.30 -12.77 2.98
N MET A 327 -3.82 -13.43 1.93
CA MET A 327 -4.20 -13.13 0.55
C MET A 327 -5.67 -13.47 0.27
N ILE A 328 -6.15 -14.64 0.70
CA ILE A 328 -7.55 -15.02 0.52
C ILE A 328 -8.50 -14.10 1.27
N VAL A 329 -8.15 -13.69 2.49
CA VAL A 329 -8.93 -12.70 3.24
C VAL A 329 -9.00 -11.39 2.46
N ARG A 330 -7.89 -10.92 1.86
CA ARG A 330 -7.89 -9.72 1.00
C ARG A 330 -8.73 -9.87 -0.26
N ILE A 331 -8.70 -11.04 -0.91
CA ILE A 331 -9.54 -11.36 -2.06
C ILE A 331 -11.02 -11.32 -1.66
N CYS A 332 -11.37 -11.93 -0.51
CA CYS A 332 -12.74 -11.89 0.03
C CYS A 332 -13.20 -10.46 0.37
N THR A 333 -12.29 -9.58 0.81
CA THR A 333 -12.58 -8.15 1.00
C THR A 333 -13.02 -7.49 -0.32
N ARG A 334 -12.38 -7.83 -1.45
CA ARG A 334 -12.67 -7.27 -2.77
C ARG A 334 -13.98 -7.81 -3.35
N LEU A 335 -14.21 -9.12 -3.22
CA LEU A 335 -15.45 -9.78 -3.64
C LEU A 335 -16.66 -9.42 -2.76
N ALA A 336 -16.44 -8.71 -1.66
CA ALA A 336 -17.46 -8.44 -0.67
C ALA A 336 -18.17 -9.75 -0.23
N SER A 337 -17.41 -10.81 0.02
CA SER A 337 -17.95 -12.12 0.40
C SER A 337 -17.57 -12.50 1.85
N LEU A 338 -18.51 -12.35 2.78
CA LEU A 338 -18.31 -12.68 4.20
C LEU A 338 -18.17 -14.18 4.46
N GLU A 339 -18.88 -15.01 3.71
CA GLU A 339 -18.88 -16.45 3.96
C GLU A 339 -17.52 -17.06 3.61
N HIS A 340 -16.96 -16.72 2.45
CA HIS A 340 -15.61 -17.13 2.06
C HIS A 340 -14.56 -16.58 3.05
N ALA A 341 -14.71 -15.34 3.53
CA ALA A 341 -13.80 -14.78 4.53
C ALA A 341 -13.88 -15.50 5.89
N LYS A 342 -15.09 -15.89 6.34
CA LYS A 342 -15.26 -16.70 7.57
C LYS A 342 -14.64 -18.08 7.42
N GLN A 343 -14.80 -18.71 6.25
CA GLN A 343 -14.14 -19.99 5.96
C GLN A 343 -12.62 -19.84 6.00
N ALA A 344 -12.07 -18.80 5.37
CA ALA A 344 -10.64 -18.49 5.41
C ALA A 344 -10.15 -18.20 6.83
N HIS A 345 -10.91 -17.45 7.64
CA HIS A 345 -10.60 -17.20 9.05
C HIS A 345 -10.61 -18.51 9.88
N ALA A 346 -11.62 -19.37 9.71
CA ALA A 346 -11.66 -20.66 10.37
C ALA A 346 -10.49 -21.57 9.93
N GLY A 347 -10.15 -21.54 8.63
CA GLY A 347 -8.99 -22.22 8.07
C GLY A 347 -7.68 -21.75 8.70
N LEU A 348 -7.47 -20.43 8.77
CA LEU A 348 -6.32 -19.79 9.40
C LEU A 348 -6.12 -20.27 10.84
N VAL A 349 -7.19 -20.30 11.64
CA VAL A 349 -7.14 -20.80 13.03
C VAL A 349 -6.81 -22.29 13.06
N ARG A 350 -7.45 -23.11 12.23
CA ARG A 350 -7.24 -24.56 12.16
C ARG A 350 -5.81 -24.95 11.76
N HIS A 351 -5.15 -24.13 10.95
CA HIS A 351 -3.76 -24.36 10.52
C HIS A 351 -2.72 -23.79 11.51
N GLY A 352 -3.15 -23.28 12.66
CA GLY A 352 -2.25 -22.79 13.71
C GLY A 352 -1.80 -21.34 13.53
N PHE A 353 -2.39 -20.59 12.60
CA PHE A 353 -2.06 -19.19 12.35
C PHE A 353 -2.96 -18.19 13.09
N GLY A 354 -3.77 -18.67 14.05
CA GLY A 354 -4.71 -17.82 14.81
C GLY A 354 -4.03 -16.68 15.58
N LEU A 355 -2.72 -16.76 15.80
CA LEU A 355 -1.91 -15.73 16.48
C LEU A 355 -0.95 -15.01 15.53
N ASP A 356 -0.96 -15.32 14.23
CA ASP A 356 -0.06 -14.73 13.25
C ASP A 356 -0.39 -13.25 13.01
N ILE A 357 0.63 -12.39 13.06
CA ILE A 357 0.45 -10.95 12.97
C ILE A 357 -0.03 -10.49 11.58
N VAL A 358 0.47 -11.11 10.51
CA VAL A 358 0.15 -10.73 9.13
C VAL A 358 -1.29 -11.13 8.81
N ALA A 359 -1.64 -12.37 9.14
CA ALA A 359 -2.96 -12.93 8.89
C ALA A 359 -4.05 -12.24 9.73
N ASN A 360 -3.80 -11.96 11.01
CA ASN A 360 -4.73 -11.20 11.84
C ASN A 360 -4.85 -9.73 11.42
N THR A 361 -3.78 -9.08 10.93
CA THR A 361 -3.87 -7.73 10.37
C THR A 361 -4.80 -7.68 9.17
N ALA A 362 -4.74 -8.69 8.28
CA ALA A 362 -5.67 -8.81 7.15
C ALA A 362 -7.12 -9.01 7.62
N LEU A 363 -7.35 -9.78 8.68
CA LEU A 363 -8.69 -9.96 9.28
C LEU A 363 -9.23 -8.66 9.88
N VAL A 364 -8.40 -7.85 10.57
CA VAL A 364 -8.79 -6.54 11.09
C VAL A 364 -9.24 -5.61 9.96
N ASP A 365 -8.47 -5.54 8.87
CA ASP A 365 -8.84 -4.75 7.68
C ASP A 365 -10.14 -5.26 7.03
N PHE A 366 -10.27 -6.59 6.87
CA PHE A 366 -11.46 -7.24 6.34
C PHE A 366 -12.70 -6.88 7.16
N TYR A 367 -12.72 -7.18 8.46
CA TYR A 367 -13.90 -6.94 9.30
C TYR A 367 -14.25 -5.45 9.38
N SER A 368 -13.25 -4.56 9.38
CA SER A 368 -13.47 -3.11 9.31
C SER A 368 -14.17 -2.71 8.01
N LYS A 369 -13.70 -3.21 6.86
CA LYS A 369 -14.28 -2.96 5.53
C LYS A 369 -15.57 -3.73 5.26
N TRP A 370 -15.99 -4.62 6.15
CA TRP A 370 -17.26 -5.35 6.05
C TRP A 370 -18.33 -4.82 7.01
N GLY A 371 -18.12 -3.66 7.61
CA GLY A 371 -19.10 -3.07 8.52
C GLY A 371 -19.11 -3.70 9.92
N ARG A 372 -18.13 -4.55 10.25
CA ARG A 372 -18.07 -5.35 11.50
C ARG A 372 -16.92 -4.86 12.40
N ILE A 373 -16.93 -3.56 12.72
CA ILE A 373 -15.82 -2.92 13.46
C ILE A 373 -15.57 -3.54 14.84
N GLU A 374 -16.60 -4.05 15.51
CA GLU A 374 -16.43 -4.74 16.81
C GLU A 374 -15.72 -6.10 16.67
N ASP A 375 -15.99 -6.84 15.58
CA ASP A 375 -15.25 -8.08 15.30
C ASP A 375 -13.78 -7.75 14.96
N ALA A 376 -13.54 -6.67 14.22
CA ALA A 376 -12.19 -6.17 13.95
C ALA A 376 -11.44 -5.82 15.23
N ARG A 377 -12.10 -5.10 16.16
CA ARG A 377 -11.55 -4.80 17.49
C ARG A 377 -11.24 -6.07 18.27
N HIS A 378 -12.14 -7.05 18.28
CA HIS A 378 -11.94 -8.31 18.99
C HIS A 378 -10.74 -9.11 18.47
N VAL A 379 -10.60 -9.20 17.13
CA VAL A 379 -9.42 -9.81 16.51
C VAL A 379 -8.16 -9.06 16.95
N PHE A 380 -8.17 -7.73 16.85
CA PHE A 380 -7.03 -6.89 17.22
C PHE A 380 -6.61 -7.07 18.69
N GLU A 381 -7.55 -7.02 19.64
CA GLU A 381 -7.21 -7.17 21.06
C GLU A 381 -6.60 -8.54 21.37
N LYS A 382 -7.05 -9.59 20.69
CA LYS A 382 -6.51 -10.95 20.83
C LYS A 382 -5.13 -11.17 20.20
N MET A 383 -4.63 -10.23 19.39
CA MET A 383 -3.29 -10.35 18.80
C MET A 383 -2.20 -10.26 19.89
N PRO A 384 -1.31 -11.26 20.02
CA PRO A 384 -0.27 -11.25 21.05
C PRO A 384 0.83 -10.24 20.74
N LEU A 385 1.10 -10.02 19.45
CA LEU A 385 2.02 -9.01 18.94
C LEU A 385 1.27 -8.11 17.97
N LYS A 386 1.48 -6.80 18.11
CA LYS A 386 0.90 -5.77 17.26
C LYS A 386 2.02 -4.97 16.63
N ASN A 387 1.86 -4.60 15.36
CA ASN A 387 2.80 -3.76 14.62
C ASN A 387 2.08 -2.51 14.11
N VAL A 388 2.84 -1.55 13.58
CA VAL A 388 2.28 -0.28 13.06
C VAL A 388 1.16 -0.52 12.04
N ILE A 389 1.25 -1.59 11.23
CA ILE A 389 0.24 -1.92 10.22
C ILE A 389 -1.08 -2.34 10.87
N SER A 390 -1.05 -3.19 11.89
CA SER A 390 -2.24 -3.64 12.62
C SER A 390 -2.96 -2.48 13.35
N TRP A 391 -2.20 -1.55 13.95
CA TRP A 391 -2.76 -0.34 14.56
C TRP A 391 -3.42 0.55 13.52
N ASN A 392 -2.72 0.82 12.41
CA ASN A 392 -3.24 1.66 11.33
C ASN A 392 -4.51 1.08 10.72
N ALA A 393 -4.60 -0.26 10.58
CA ALA A 393 -5.79 -0.94 10.06
C ALA A 393 -7.02 -0.67 10.94
N LEU A 394 -6.90 -0.78 12.27
CA LEU A 394 -8.02 -0.53 13.17
C LEU A 394 -8.36 0.95 13.31
N ILE A 395 -7.36 1.85 13.40
CA ILE A 395 -7.57 3.31 13.42
C ILE A 395 -8.32 3.76 12.17
N ALA A 396 -7.88 3.34 10.98
CA ALA A 396 -8.56 3.61 9.72
C ALA A 396 -9.97 2.99 9.71
N GLY A 397 -10.13 1.80 10.28
CA GLY A 397 -11.43 1.16 10.47
C GLY A 397 -12.40 2.02 11.26
N TYR A 398 -12.00 2.53 12.42
CA TYR A 398 -12.84 3.44 13.22
C TYR A 398 -13.16 4.75 12.48
N GLY A 399 -12.18 5.34 11.81
CA GLY A 399 -12.39 6.53 10.98
C GLY A 399 -13.45 6.31 9.90
N ASN A 400 -13.36 5.22 9.14
CA ASN A 400 -14.32 4.86 8.10
C ASN A 400 -15.74 4.56 8.63
N HIS A 401 -15.92 4.42 9.94
CA HIS A 401 -17.21 4.21 10.58
C HIS A 401 -17.75 5.46 11.29
N GLY A 402 -17.05 6.61 11.15
CA GLY A 402 -17.42 7.87 11.81
C GLY A 402 -17.11 7.90 13.31
N ARG A 403 -16.22 7.01 13.78
CA ARG A 403 -15.88 6.84 15.21
C ARG A 403 -14.52 7.46 15.52
N GLY A 404 -14.40 8.76 15.29
CA GLY A 404 -13.13 9.49 15.40
C GLY A 404 -12.54 9.54 16.80
N ILE A 405 -13.37 9.59 17.84
CA ILE A 405 -12.92 9.60 19.24
C ILE A 405 -12.21 8.28 19.56
N GLU A 406 -12.79 7.14 19.20
CA GLU A 406 -12.18 5.83 19.39
C GLU A 406 -10.89 5.66 18.57
N ALA A 407 -10.82 6.28 17.38
CA ALA A 407 -9.60 6.31 16.57
C ALA A 407 -8.46 7.10 17.25
N LEU A 408 -8.79 8.23 17.89
CA LEU A 408 -7.85 9.04 18.68
C LEU A 408 -7.38 8.31 19.94
N GLU A 409 -8.29 7.64 20.65
CA GLU A 409 -7.95 6.81 21.81
C GLU A 409 -6.95 5.70 21.42
N LEU A 410 -7.17 5.03 20.29
CA LEU A 410 -6.23 4.03 19.78
C LEU A 410 -4.89 4.61 19.35
N PHE A 411 -4.87 5.80 18.75
CA PHE A 411 -3.63 6.49 18.42
C PHE A 411 -2.80 6.81 19.67
N ASN A 412 -3.44 7.34 20.71
CA ASN A 412 -2.79 7.61 21.99
C ASN A 412 -2.31 6.32 22.65
N ARG A 413 -3.10 5.25 22.58
CA ARG A 413 -2.70 3.93 23.09
C ARG A 413 -1.48 3.39 22.34
N MET A 414 -1.45 3.50 21.00
CA MET A 414 -0.30 3.13 20.18
C MET A 414 0.99 3.82 20.64
N ILE A 415 0.92 5.13 20.91
CA ILE A 415 2.06 5.92 21.42
C ILE A 415 2.47 5.44 22.82
N SER A 416 1.50 5.21 23.71
CA SER A 416 1.77 4.73 25.07
C SER A 416 2.44 3.35 25.10
N GLU A 417 2.11 2.50 24.13
CA GLU A 417 2.74 1.19 23.90
C GLU A 417 4.08 1.28 23.15
N ARG A 418 4.65 2.49 23.04
CA ARG A 418 5.96 2.79 22.42
C ARG A 418 6.06 2.44 20.93
N MET A 419 4.93 2.37 20.23
CA MET A 419 4.91 2.21 18.79
C MET A 419 5.06 3.57 18.11
N THR A 420 6.06 3.73 17.24
CA THR A 420 6.30 4.99 16.53
C THR A 420 5.31 5.18 15.39
N PRO A 421 4.46 6.21 15.40
CA PRO A 421 3.59 6.56 14.29
C PRO A 421 4.39 6.84 13.01
N ASN A 422 3.82 6.49 11.86
CA ASN A 422 4.38 6.83 10.56
C ASN A 422 3.38 7.63 9.71
N HIS A 423 3.77 7.99 8.49
CA HIS A 423 2.90 8.72 7.56
C HIS A 423 1.55 8.04 7.27
N VAL A 424 1.44 6.71 7.38
CA VAL A 424 0.16 6.00 7.22
C VAL A 424 -0.69 6.13 8.49
N THR A 425 -0.06 6.13 9.67
CA THR A 425 -0.75 6.36 10.96
C THR A 425 -1.40 7.74 10.99
N PHE A 426 -0.64 8.79 10.67
CA PHE A 426 -1.18 10.16 10.64
C PHE A 426 -2.29 10.32 9.61
N LEU A 427 -2.15 9.73 8.42
CA LEU A 427 -3.22 9.73 7.44
C LEU A 427 -4.51 9.09 7.98
N ALA A 428 -4.40 7.93 8.66
CA ALA A 428 -5.56 7.24 9.22
C ALA A 428 -6.27 8.08 10.30
N VAL A 429 -5.51 8.70 11.21
CA VAL A 429 -6.10 9.51 12.30
C VAL A 429 -6.68 10.83 11.78
N LEU A 430 -5.98 11.54 10.89
CA LEU A 430 -6.50 12.76 10.28
C LEU A 430 -7.77 12.51 9.46
N SER A 431 -7.83 11.36 8.76
CA SER A 431 -9.05 10.94 8.07
C SER A 431 -10.19 10.70 9.06
N ALA A 432 -9.90 10.07 10.20
CA ALA A 432 -10.88 9.85 11.26
C ALA A 432 -11.41 11.17 11.86
N CYS A 433 -10.52 12.15 12.08
CA CYS A 433 -10.90 13.50 12.49
C CYS A 433 -11.79 14.18 11.44
N SER A 434 -11.39 14.14 10.17
CA SER A 434 -12.16 14.68 9.03
C SER A 434 -13.56 14.08 8.94
N TYR A 435 -13.72 12.78 9.15
CA TYR A 435 -15.03 12.12 9.08
C TYR A 435 -15.91 12.32 10.31
N SER A 436 -15.34 12.81 11.41
CA SER A 436 -16.04 12.97 12.69
C SER A 436 -16.13 14.43 13.17
N GLY A 437 -15.64 15.39 12.37
CA GLY A 437 -15.69 16.82 12.69
C GLY A 437 -14.80 17.24 13.85
N LEU A 438 -13.68 16.53 14.07
CA LEU A 438 -12.74 16.79 15.16
C LEU A 438 -11.64 17.75 14.68
N SER A 439 -12.03 19.01 14.40
CA SER A 439 -11.15 20.02 13.79
C SER A 439 -9.94 20.35 14.66
N ASP A 440 -10.17 20.65 15.94
CA ASP A 440 -9.12 21.01 16.90
C ASP A 440 -8.10 19.88 17.05
N GLN A 441 -8.57 18.65 17.27
CA GLN A 441 -7.70 17.48 17.41
C GLN A 441 -6.99 17.14 16.09
N GLY A 442 -7.67 17.32 14.95
CA GLY A 442 -7.06 17.14 13.62
C GLY A 442 -5.90 18.12 13.39
N TRP A 443 -6.06 19.37 13.81
CA TRP A 443 -5.01 20.38 13.71
C TRP A 443 -3.80 20.06 14.61
N GLU A 444 -4.05 19.72 15.88
CA GLU A 444 -3.02 19.30 16.83
C GLU A 444 -2.20 18.11 16.29
N ILE A 445 -2.88 17.11 15.72
CA ILE A 445 -2.24 15.94 15.13
C ILE A 445 -1.41 16.28 13.90
N PHE A 446 -1.89 17.22 13.07
CA PHE A 446 -1.17 17.66 11.89
C PHE A 446 0.14 18.40 12.25
N GLU A 447 0.14 19.19 13.33
CA GLU A 447 1.34 19.90 13.81
C GLU A 447 2.35 18.97 14.50
N THR A 448 1.87 18.11 15.42
CA THR A 448 2.72 17.15 16.16
C THR A 448 3.42 16.16 15.23
N MET A 449 2.83 15.83 14.08
CA MET A 449 3.44 15.00 13.02
C MET A 449 4.86 15.46 12.66
N GLY A 450 5.05 16.77 12.45
CA GLY A 450 6.34 17.36 12.11
C GLY A 450 7.20 17.66 13.33
N ALA A 451 6.59 18.24 14.38
CA ALA A 451 7.29 18.72 15.57
C ALA A 451 7.88 17.58 16.40
N ASP A 452 7.07 16.57 16.73
CA ASP A 452 7.43 15.55 17.72
C ASP A 452 7.91 14.26 17.06
N PHE A 453 7.27 13.86 15.96
CA PHE A 453 7.52 12.58 15.29
C PHE A 453 8.46 12.68 14.08
N LYS A 454 8.85 13.90 13.68
CA LYS A 454 9.73 14.16 12.53
C LYS A 454 9.23 13.55 11.22
N VAL A 455 7.92 13.36 11.08
CA VAL A 455 7.29 12.85 9.86
C VAL A 455 6.86 14.06 9.03
N LYS A 456 7.36 14.18 7.79
CA LYS A 456 6.98 15.30 6.92
C LYS A 456 5.56 15.11 6.36
N PRO A 457 4.66 16.11 6.49
CA PRO A 457 3.36 16.08 5.86
C PRO A 457 3.47 15.88 4.33
N ARG A 458 2.65 14.97 3.81
CA ARG A 458 2.52 14.66 2.36
C ARG A 458 1.18 15.14 1.83
N ALA A 459 1.02 15.20 0.51
CA ALA A 459 -0.21 15.64 -0.16
C ALA A 459 -1.52 15.07 0.40
N MET A 460 -1.54 13.78 0.77
CA MET A 460 -2.75 13.16 1.35
C MET A 460 -3.10 13.70 2.75
N HIS A 461 -2.11 14.06 3.57
CA HIS A 461 -2.38 14.68 4.89
C HIS A 461 -3.00 16.07 4.71
N TYR A 462 -2.47 16.86 3.77
CA TYR A 462 -3.06 18.15 3.42
C TYR A 462 -4.49 18.00 2.89
N ALA A 463 -4.74 17.01 2.01
CA ALA A 463 -6.08 16.75 1.50
C ALA A 463 -7.08 16.44 2.64
N CYS A 464 -6.69 15.64 3.64
CA CYS A 464 -7.53 15.39 4.82
C CYS A 464 -7.81 16.67 5.63
N MET A 465 -6.80 17.53 5.82
CA MET A 465 -6.98 18.82 6.53
C MET A 465 -7.88 19.79 5.76
N ILE A 466 -7.74 19.86 4.44
CA ILE A 466 -8.60 20.67 3.57
C ILE A 466 -10.04 20.17 3.63
N GLU A 467 -10.24 18.85 3.63
CA GLU A 467 -11.57 18.26 3.80
C GLU A 467 -12.17 18.59 5.17
N LEU A 468 -11.39 18.47 6.24
CA LEU A 468 -11.81 18.78 7.61
C LEU A 468 -12.21 20.26 7.76
N LEU A 469 -11.34 21.19 7.39
CA LEU A 469 -11.64 22.64 7.42
C LEU A 469 -12.79 23.01 6.49
N GLY A 470 -12.81 22.40 5.31
CA GLY A 470 -13.82 22.65 4.30
C GLY A 470 -15.23 22.25 4.76
N ARG A 471 -15.37 21.20 5.57
CA ARG A 471 -16.66 20.82 6.18
C ARG A 471 -17.12 21.84 7.23
N GLU A 472 -16.21 22.41 8.01
CA GLU A 472 -16.48 23.47 8.99
C GLU A 472 -16.77 24.85 8.35
N GLY A 473 -16.53 25.00 7.04
CA GLY A 473 -16.76 26.25 6.31
C GLY A 473 -15.57 27.22 6.36
N LEU A 474 -14.44 26.78 6.91
CA LEU A 474 -13.17 27.49 6.95
C LEU A 474 -12.46 27.40 5.58
N LEU A 475 -13.12 27.94 4.55
CA LEU A 475 -12.70 27.83 3.16
C LEU A 475 -11.41 28.59 2.87
N ASP A 476 -11.17 29.71 3.56
CA ASP A 476 -9.97 30.53 3.37
C ASP A 476 -8.74 29.84 3.95
N GLU A 477 -8.86 29.22 5.12
CA GLU A 477 -7.83 28.39 5.75
C GLU A 477 -7.55 27.13 4.92
N ALA A 478 -8.60 26.49 4.41
CA ALA A 478 -8.48 25.34 3.52
C ALA A 478 -7.74 25.73 2.22
N PHE A 479 -8.03 26.91 1.67
CA PHE A 479 -7.32 27.44 0.51
C PHE A 479 -5.87 27.83 0.82
N ALA A 480 -5.62 28.41 1.99
CA ALA A 480 -4.27 28.74 2.47
C ALA A 480 -3.39 27.49 2.56
N LEU A 481 -3.91 26.37 3.07
CA LEU A 481 -3.18 25.09 3.09
C LEU A 481 -2.77 24.60 1.70
N ILE A 482 -3.58 24.84 0.66
CA ILE A 482 -3.22 24.51 -0.71
C ILE A 482 -2.11 25.42 -1.22
N ARG A 483 -2.22 26.72 -0.95
CA ARG A 483 -1.25 27.73 -1.39
C ARG A 483 0.11 27.53 -0.74
N ASP A 484 0.13 27.23 0.55
CA ASP A 484 1.33 27.16 1.38
C ASP A 484 1.97 25.75 1.38
N ALA A 485 1.43 24.82 0.58
CA ALA A 485 1.97 23.47 0.45
C ALA A 485 3.40 23.47 -0.14
N PRO A 486 4.35 22.70 0.42
CA PRO A 486 5.74 22.65 -0.03
C PRO A 486 5.95 21.84 -1.32
N PHE A 487 4.88 21.51 -2.04
CA PHE A 487 4.87 20.71 -3.26
C PHE A 487 3.71 21.16 -4.16
N LYS A 488 3.74 20.73 -5.43
CA LYS A 488 2.65 21.01 -6.37
C LYS A 488 1.34 20.39 -5.86
N PRO A 489 0.27 21.19 -5.62
CA PRO A 489 -0.99 20.67 -5.13
C PRO A 489 -1.57 19.57 -6.02
N THR A 490 -2.11 18.53 -5.39
CA THR A 490 -2.65 17.35 -6.09
C THR A 490 -4.13 17.50 -6.39
N VAL A 491 -4.65 16.62 -7.25
CA VAL A 491 -6.09 16.59 -7.60
C VAL A 491 -6.96 16.39 -6.36
N ASN A 492 -6.55 15.52 -5.44
CA ASN A 492 -7.30 15.23 -4.22
C ASN A 492 -7.44 16.47 -3.31
N MET A 493 -6.41 17.33 -3.24
CA MET A 493 -6.48 18.57 -2.47
C MET A 493 -7.51 19.54 -3.06
N TRP A 494 -7.49 19.73 -4.39
CA TRP A 494 -8.49 20.57 -5.07
C TRP A 494 -9.89 19.97 -5.02
N ALA A 495 -10.03 18.65 -5.12
CA ALA A 495 -11.31 17.96 -5.05
C ALA A 495 -11.95 18.09 -3.65
N ALA A 496 -11.14 18.04 -2.59
CA ALA A 496 -11.59 18.32 -1.23
C ALA A 496 -12.12 19.76 -1.11
N LEU A 497 -11.38 20.76 -1.61
CA LEU A 497 -11.81 22.15 -1.60
C LEU A 497 -13.09 22.36 -2.43
N LEU A 498 -13.16 21.77 -3.64
CA LEU A 498 -14.35 21.86 -4.49
C LEU A 498 -15.60 21.30 -3.80
N THR A 499 -15.44 20.18 -3.08
CA THR A 499 -16.51 19.57 -2.30
C THR A 499 -16.96 20.49 -1.17
N ALA A 500 -16.02 21.14 -0.47
CA ALA A 500 -16.32 22.13 0.56
C ALA A 500 -17.07 23.35 0.02
N CYS A 501 -16.60 23.91 -1.10
CA CYS A 501 -17.26 25.02 -1.79
C CYS A 501 -18.70 24.67 -2.21
N ARG A 502 -18.96 23.41 -2.60
CA ARG A 502 -20.32 22.93 -2.89
C ARG A 502 -21.21 22.93 -1.65
N VAL A 503 -20.70 22.45 -0.53
CA VAL A 503 -21.45 22.38 0.74
C VAL A 503 -21.81 23.79 1.23
N HIS A 504 -20.84 24.71 1.16
CA HIS A 504 -20.98 26.10 1.64
C HIS A 504 -21.44 27.11 0.57
N LYS A 505 -21.81 26.62 -0.63
CA LYS A 505 -22.30 27.42 -1.77
C LYS A 505 -21.35 28.56 -2.19
N ASN A 506 -20.04 28.39 -2.02
CA ASN A 506 -19.03 29.34 -2.49
C ASN A 506 -18.73 29.11 -3.98
N LEU A 507 -19.44 29.84 -4.84
CA LEU A 507 -19.38 29.66 -6.29
C LEU A 507 -18.00 30.01 -6.87
N GLU A 508 -17.41 31.14 -6.45
CA GLU A 508 -16.16 31.65 -7.03
C GLU A 508 -14.98 30.71 -6.73
N LEU A 509 -14.82 30.31 -5.47
CA LEU A 509 -13.75 29.40 -5.09
C LEU A 509 -14.00 27.98 -5.65
N GLY A 510 -15.26 27.56 -5.73
CA GLY A 510 -15.64 26.30 -6.37
C GLY A 510 -15.29 26.26 -7.86
N LYS A 511 -15.57 27.33 -8.61
CA LYS A 511 -15.20 27.45 -10.02
C LYS A 511 -13.68 27.37 -10.20
N PHE A 512 -12.94 28.11 -9.38
CA PHE A 512 -11.48 28.10 -9.42
C PHE A 512 -10.89 26.70 -9.14
N ALA A 513 -11.38 26.01 -8.11
CA ALA A 513 -10.95 24.64 -7.80
C ALA A 513 -11.27 23.66 -8.94
N ALA A 514 -12.44 23.78 -9.57
CA ALA A 514 -12.81 22.93 -10.70
C ALA A 514 -11.92 23.15 -11.93
N GLU A 515 -11.58 24.41 -12.25
CA GLU A 515 -10.65 24.73 -13.35
C GLU A 515 -9.27 24.10 -13.14
N LYS A 516 -8.75 24.11 -11.90
CA LYS A 516 -7.51 23.42 -11.57
C LYS A 516 -7.60 21.91 -11.80
N ILE A 517 -8.70 21.28 -11.38
CA ILE A 517 -8.92 19.84 -11.55
C ILE A 517 -9.01 19.46 -13.04
N TYR A 518 -9.70 20.25 -13.87
CA TYR A 518 -9.81 19.99 -15.31
C TYR A 518 -8.47 20.05 -16.03
N GLY A 519 -7.57 20.93 -15.60
CA GLY A 519 -6.20 20.99 -16.11
C GLY A 519 -5.35 19.77 -15.74
N MET A 520 -5.75 18.98 -14.75
CA MET A 520 -5.00 17.82 -14.25
C MET A 520 -5.58 16.48 -14.71
N GLU A 521 -6.91 16.31 -14.64
CA GLU A 521 -7.62 15.07 -15.03
C GLU A 521 -8.82 15.40 -15.95
N PRO A 522 -8.60 15.71 -17.24
CA PRO A 522 -9.66 16.15 -18.15
C PRO A 522 -10.65 15.04 -18.55
N GLU A 523 -10.34 13.78 -18.30
CA GLU A 523 -11.14 12.63 -18.74
C GLU A 523 -12.07 12.08 -17.64
N LYS A 524 -11.92 12.57 -16.42
CA LYS A 524 -12.61 11.99 -15.25
C LYS A 524 -13.97 12.64 -15.04
N LEU A 525 -15.04 11.88 -15.29
CA LEU A 525 -16.44 12.32 -15.18
C LEU A 525 -16.78 12.93 -13.80
N SER A 526 -16.29 12.35 -12.71
CA SER A 526 -16.63 12.79 -11.33
C SER A 526 -16.34 14.28 -11.10
N ASN A 527 -15.28 14.80 -11.74
CA ASN A 527 -14.83 16.18 -11.57
C ASN A 527 -15.85 17.18 -12.14
N TYR A 528 -16.48 16.83 -13.26
CA TYR A 528 -17.52 17.64 -13.90
C TYR A 528 -18.85 17.58 -13.15
N VAL A 529 -19.18 16.41 -12.57
CA VAL A 529 -20.43 16.22 -11.81
C VAL A 529 -20.46 17.12 -10.57
N VAL A 530 -19.34 17.29 -9.87
CA VAL A 530 -19.30 18.17 -8.68
C VAL A 530 -19.56 19.64 -9.07
N LEU A 531 -18.96 20.14 -10.16
CA LEU A 531 -19.22 21.50 -10.63
C LEU A 531 -20.66 21.68 -11.14
N LEU A 532 -21.20 20.69 -11.87
CA LEU A 532 -22.59 20.69 -12.31
C LEU A 532 -23.54 20.82 -11.12
N ASN A 533 -23.27 20.09 -10.03
CA ASN A 533 -24.03 20.19 -8.79
C ASN A 533 -23.92 21.57 -8.13
N ILE A 534 -22.73 22.21 -8.16
CA ILE A 534 -22.56 23.59 -7.66
C ILE A 534 -23.43 24.55 -8.46
N TYR A 535 -23.35 24.53 -9.80
CA TYR A 535 -24.15 25.42 -10.64
C TYR A 535 -25.66 25.21 -10.45
N ASN A 536 -26.11 23.96 -10.37
CA ASN A 536 -27.51 23.65 -10.08
C ASN A 536 -27.95 24.21 -8.71
N SER A 537 -27.13 24.03 -7.67
CA SER A 537 -27.44 24.51 -6.32
C SER A 537 -27.47 26.03 -6.19
N CYS A 538 -26.73 26.73 -7.06
CA CYS A 538 -26.68 28.19 -7.13
C CYS A 538 -27.65 28.79 -8.17
N GLY A 539 -28.50 27.97 -8.81
CA GLY A 539 -29.48 28.43 -9.81
C GLY A 539 -28.87 28.84 -11.16
N LYS A 540 -27.60 28.52 -11.41
CA LYS A 540 -26.82 28.87 -12.60
C LYS A 540 -27.06 27.89 -13.76
N ARG A 541 -28.25 27.99 -14.37
CA ARG A 541 -28.75 27.02 -15.37
C ARG A 541 -27.95 27.00 -16.67
N GLU A 542 -27.51 28.16 -17.16
CA GLU A 542 -26.75 28.26 -18.41
C GLU A 542 -25.35 27.66 -18.27
N GLU A 543 -24.68 27.94 -17.15
CA GLU A 543 -23.37 27.38 -16.83
C GLU A 543 -23.44 25.86 -16.62
N ALA A 544 -24.50 25.36 -15.98
CA ALA A 544 -24.77 23.93 -15.86
C ALA A 544 -24.96 23.26 -17.23
N ALA A 545 -25.73 23.87 -18.14
CA ALA A 545 -25.92 23.37 -19.49
C ALA A 545 -24.61 23.32 -20.30
N SER A 546 -23.73 24.31 -20.12
CA SER A 546 -22.40 24.34 -20.73
C SER A 546 -21.49 23.18 -20.27
N VAL A 547 -21.49 22.88 -18.97
CA VAL A 547 -20.77 21.71 -18.41
C VAL A 547 -21.34 20.41 -18.99
N PHE A 548 -22.66 20.28 -19.08
CA PHE A 548 -23.31 19.11 -19.65
C PHE A 548 -22.98 18.91 -21.15
N HIS A 549 -22.95 19.99 -21.93
CA HIS A 549 -22.52 19.94 -23.33
C HIS A 549 -21.06 19.46 -23.46
N THR A 550 -20.19 19.93 -22.56
CA THR A 550 -18.79 19.50 -22.49
C THR A 550 -18.66 18.00 -22.18
N LEU A 551 -19.45 17.49 -21.24
CA LEU A 551 -19.51 16.06 -20.92
C LEU A 551 -19.90 15.21 -22.13
N LYS A 552 -20.96 15.63 -22.84
CA LYS A 552 -21.45 14.95 -24.04
C LYS A 552 -20.39 14.96 -25.16
N LYS A 553 -19.74 16.09 -25.40
CA LYS A 553 -18.65 16.23 -26.39
C LYS A 553 -17.47 15.29 -26.08
N LYS A 554 -17.19 15.05 -24.81
CA LYS A 554 -16.12 14.14 -24.35
C LYS A 554 -16.55 12.66 -24.27
N GLY A 555 -17.80 12.34 -24.61
CA GLY A 555 -18.32 10.97 -24.53
C GLY A 555 -18.53 10.46 -23.10
N LEU A 556 -18.45 11.32 -22.09
CA LEU A 556 -18.62 10.96 -20.68
C LEU A 556 -20.12 10.87 -20.34
N ARG A 557 -20.57 9.72 -19.80
CA ARG A 557 -21.98 9.46 -19.47
C ARG A 557 -22.15 9.21 -17.98
N MET A 558 -23.15 9.85 -17.37
CA MET A 558 -23.53 9.51 -15.99
C MET A 558 -24.25 8.17 -15.97
N LEU A 559 -23.72 7.23 -15.19
CA LEU A 559 -24.40 5.98 -14.88
C LEU A 559 -25.42 6.21 -13.77
N PRO A 560 -26.58 5.52 -13.80
CA PRO A 560 -27.58 5.66 -12.76
C PRO A 560 -27.07 5.08 -11.44
N ALA A 561 -27.44 5.78 -10.36
CA ALA A 561 -27.20 5.36 -8.98
C ALA A 561 -27.81 3.98 -8.70
N CYS A 562 -27.03 3.10 -8.07
CA CYS A 562 -27.45 1.76 -7.70
C CYS A 562 -27.10 1.43 -6.25
N THR A 563 -27.98 0.61 -5.65
CA THR A 563 -27.83 0.06 -4.31
C THR A 563 -27.93 -1.45 -4.37
N TRP A 564 -27.00 -2.14 -3.72
CA TRP A 564 -27.00 -3.59 -3.58
C TRP A 564 -27.38 -3.98 -2.15
N ILE A 565 -28.13 -5.07 -2.02
CA ILE A 565 -28.46 -5.72 -0.75
C ILE A 565 -28.27 -7.23 -0.87
N ASP A 566 -27.64 -7.82 0.14
CA ASP A 566 -27.52 -9.27 0.24
C ASP A 566 -28.64 -9.86 1.10
N VAL A 567 -29.46 -10.72 0.49
CA VAL A 567 -30.56 -11.40 1.18
C VAL A 567 -30.50 -12.88 0.86
N LYS A 568 -30.54 -13.73 1.89
CA LYS A 568 -30.49 -15.20 1.73
C LYS A 568 -29.34 -15.69 0.83
N LYS A 569 -28.17 -15.03 0.91
CA LYS A 569 -26.96 -15.33 0.12
C LYS A 569 -27.06 -15.03 -1.39
N GLN A 570 -28.01 -14.19 -1.80
CA GLN A 570 -28.08 -13.64 -3.15
C GLN A 570 -27.99 -12.12 -3.11
N GLN A 571 -27.19 -11.56 -4.01
CA GLN A 571 -27.08 -10.12 -4.17
C GLN A 571 -28.22 -9.60 -5.05
N HIS A 572 -28.93 -8.59 -4.57
CA HIS A 572 -30.00 -7.94 -5.29
C HIS A 572 -29.65 -6.47 -5.55
N MET A 573 -29.69 -6.07 -6.82
CA MET A 573 -29.40 -4.71 -7.26
C MET A 573 -30.69 -3.92 -7.51
N PHE A 574 -30.72 -2.68 -7.02
CA PHE A 574 -31.77 -1.71 -7.24
C PHE A 574 -31.20 -0.48 -7.92
N ILE A 575 -31.86 -0.02 -8.98
CA ILE A 575 -31.46 1.16 -9.76
C ILE A 575 -32.57 2.19 -9.66
N SER A 576 -32.21 3.45 -9.40
CA SER A 576 -33.19 4.54 -9.35
C SER A 576 -33.80 4.77 -10.74
N GLY A 577 -35.13 4.69 -10.84
CA GLY A 577 -35.86 4.85 -12.11
C GLY A 577 -36.06 3.57 -12.93
N ASP A 578 -35.55 2.43 -12.47
CA ASP A 578 -35.73 1.15 -13.16
C ASP A 578 -37.17 0.64 -13.03
N LYS A 579 -37.83 0.47 -14.18
CA LYS A 579 -39.20 -0.08 -14.29
C LYS A 579 -39.21 -1.61 -14.41
N SER A 580 -38.04 -2.24 -14.61
CA SER A 580 -37.92 -3.67 -14.89
C SER A 580 -38.08 -4.55 -13.64
N LYS A 581 -38.02 -3.96 -12.44
CA LYS A 581 -38.31 -4.67 -11.17
C LYS A 581 -39.01 -3.77 -10.15
N PRO A 582 -40.34 -3.87 -10.06
CA PRO A 582 -40.93 -3.81 -8.73
C PRO A 582 -41.89 -4.97 -8.54
N GLN A 583 -41.50 -5.95 -7.71
CA GLN A 583 -42.50 -6.73 -7.01
C GLN A 583 -43.39 -5.73 -6.28
N VAL A 584 -44.68 -5.67 -6.63
CA VAL A 584 -45.70 -4.75 -6.07
C VAL A 584 -45.62 -4.65 -4.55
N GLN A 585 -45.19 -5.74 -3.89
CA GLN A 585 -44.97 -5.83 -2.46
C GLN A 585 -43.89 -4.87 -1.93
N ILE A 586 -42.77 -4.67 -2.63
CA ILE A 586 -41.69 -3.76 -2.23
C ILE A 586 -42.18 -2.32 -2.22
N ILE A 587 -42.88 -1.91 -3.29
CA ILE A 587 -43.46 -0.57 -3.40
C ILE A 587 -44.53 -0.36 -2.33
N ARG A 588 -45.41 -1.36 -2.10
CA ARG A 588 -46.45 -1.28 -1.08
C ARG A 588 -45.86 -1.11 0.32
N ASN A 589 -44.84 -1.89 0.66
CA ASN A 589 -44.14 -1.78 1.93
C ASN A 589 -43.41 -0.45 2.06
N LEU A 590 -42.76 0.02 0.99
CA LEU A 590 -42.08 1.31 0.99
C LEU A 590 -43.08 2.45 1.26
N LYS A 591 -44.23 2.48 0.57
CA LYS A 591 -45.27 3.50 0.82
C LYS A 591 -45.76 3.49 2.27
N LYS A 592 -45.98 2.31 2.85
CA LYS A 592 -46.34 2.16 4.26
C LYS A 592 -45.24 2.74 5.16
N LEU A 593 -44.00 2.36 4.93
CA LEU A 593 -42.84 2.80 5.70
C LEU A 593 -42.64 4.33 5.59
N MET A 594 -42.79 4.90 4.40
CA MET A 594 -42.75 6.35 4.18
C MET A 594 -43.83 7.10 4.97
N SER A 595 -45.03 6.52 5.09
CA SER A 595 -46.10 7.07 5.92
C SER A 595 -45.77 7.00 7.41
N GLU A 596 -45.14 5.91 7.87
CA GLU A 596 -44.77 5.74 9.28
C GLU A 596 -43.64 6.68 9.71
N ILE A 597 -42.64 6.90 8.85
CA ILE A 597 -41.56 7.86 9.14
C ILE A 597 -42.02 9.31 9.03
N ALA A 598 -43.06 9.60 8.22
CA ALA A 598 -43.67 10.94 8.16
C ALA A 598 -44.26 11.35 9.52
N ASN A 599 -44.89 10.40 10.24
CA ASN A 599 -45.36 10.62 11.62
C ASN A 599 -44.21 10.93 12.60
N HIS A 600 -42.97 10.63 12.23
CA HIS A 600 -41.76 10.91 13.00
C HIS A 600 -40.99 12.14 12.49
N GLY A 601 -41.63 13.00 11.69
CA GLY A 601 -41.08 14.28 11.22
C GLY A 601 -40.31 14.20 9.91
N TYR A 602 -40.41 13.09 9.16
CA TYR A 602 -39.81 13.01 7.83
C TYR A 602 -40.52 13.94 6.83
N VAL A 603 -39.77 14.82 6.19
CA VAL A 603 -40.23 15.64 5.06
C VAL A 603 -39.28 15.42 3.87
N PRO A 604 -39.77 14.98 2.70
CA PRO A 604 -38.92 14.79 1.52
C PRO A 604 -38.23 16.09 1.12
N LYS A 605 -36.90 16.09 1.03
CA LYS A 605 -36.17 17.24 0.47
C LYS A 605 -36.38 17.27 -1.05
N LYS A 606 -36.90 18.39 -1.59
CA LYS A 606 -36.95 18.62 -3.04
C LYS A 606 -35.53 18.80 -3.57
N ASN A 607 -35.06 17.88 -4.41
CA ASN A 607 -33.80 18.08 -5.14
C ASN A 607 -33.97 19.24 -6.13
N SER A 608 -32.99 20.15 -6.20
CA SER A 608 -32.91 21.19 -7.23
C SER A 608 -32.62 20.55 -8.59
N LEU A 609 -33.65 20.00 -9.24
CA LEU A 609 -33.56 19.44 -10.59
C LEU A 609 -33.65 20.56 -11.64
N LEU A 610 -33.02 20.33 -12.80
CA LEU A 610 -33.03 21.21 -13.97
C LEU A 610 -34.48 21.47 -14.45
N PRO A 611 -34.78 22.63 -15.05
CA PRO A 611 -36.11 22.96 -15.58
C PRO A 611 -36.54 22.13 -16.80
N ASP A 612 -35.65 21.31 -17.38
CA ASP A 612 -35.96 20.43 -18.53
C ASP A 612 -36.20 18.97 -18.10
N VAL A 613 -36.33 18.73 -16.79
CA VAL A 613 -36.71 17.43 -16.24
C VAL A 613 -38.23 17.42 -16.08
N ASP A 614 -38.87 16.57 -16.88
CA ASP A 614 -40.31 16.30 -16.92
C ASP A 614 -40.92 16.31 -15.50
N GLU A 615 -42.07 16.97 -15.30
CA GLU A 615 -42.81 17.07 -14.00
C GLU A 615 -43.09 15.69 -13.35
N ARG A 616 -42.87 14.61 -14.11
CA ARG A 616 -42.98 13.22 -13.71
C ARG A 616 -41.85 12.73 -12.79
N GLU A 617 -40.74 13.45 -12.64
CA GLU A 617 -39.65 13.08 -11.71
C GLU A 617 -39.79 13.60 -10.27
N GLU A 618 -40.76 14.46 -9.94
CA GLU A 618 -41.06 14.78 -8.52
C GLU A 618 -41.48 13.51 -7.72
N GLN A 619 -42.01 12.49 -8.40
CA GLN A 619 -42.31 11.18 -7.81
C GLN A 619 -41.07 10.30 -7.58
N MET A 620 -39.91 10.64 -8.16
CA MET A 620 -38.67 9.82 -8.10
C MET A 620 -37.95 9.91 -6.74
N SER A 621 -38.16 10.99 -5.97
CA SER A 621 -37.61 11.13 -4.60
C SER A 621 -38.09 10.00 -3.67
N LEU A 622 -39.30 9.48 -3.89
CA LEU A 622 -39.85 8.37 -3.10
C LEU A 622 -39.17 7.03 -3.41
N TYR A 623 -38.64 6.85 -4.63
CA TYR A 623 -38.16 5.58 -5.18
C TYR A 623 -36.65 5.53 -5.39
N HIS A 624 -35.90 6.28 -4.57
CA HIS A 624 -34.45 6.13 -4.50
C HIS A 624 -34.07 4.67 -4.24
N SER A 625 -33.02 4.20 -4.93
CA SER A 625 -32.55 2.82 -4.87
C SER A 625 -32.31 2.30 -3.45
N GLU A 626 -31.88 3.17 -2.55
CA GLU A 626 -31.59 2.92 -1.14
C GLU A 626 -32.87 2.56 -0.38
N LYS A 627 -33.94 3.36 -0.57
CA LYS A 627 -35.24 3.14 0.06
C LYS A 627 -35.89 1.85 -0.44
N LEU A 628 -35.73 1.55 -1.73
CA LEU A 628 -36.20 0.31 -2.33
C LEU A 628 -35.45 -0.91 -1.74
N ALA A 629 -34.13 -0.82 -1.61
CA ALA A 629 -33.30 -1.87 -1.06
C ALA A 629 -33.63 -2.14 0.42
N VAL A 630 -33.82 -1.09 1.24
CA VAL A 630 -34.29 -1.25 2.63
C VAL A 630 -35.65 -1.96 2.68
N SER A 631 -36.61 -1.51 1.88
CA SER A 631 -37.94 -2.12 1.82
C SER A 631 -37.86 -3.60 1.44
N TYR A 632 -37.05 -3.95 0.44
CA TYR A 632 -36.81 -5.33 0.05
C TYR A 632 -36.19 -6.16 1.17
N GLY A 633 -35.17 -5.62 1.84
CA GLY A 633 -34.52 -6.27 2.98
C GLY A 633 -35.51 -6.59 4.10
N LEU A 634 -36.35 -5.62 4.48
CA LEU A 634 -37.35 -5.77 5.53
C LEU A 634 -38.39 -6.87 5.22
N ILE A 635 -38.80 -7.01 3.97
CA ILE A 635 -39.77 -8.05 3.56
C ILE A 635 -39.14 -9.45 3.59
N ASN A 636 -37.87 -9.58 3.21
CA ASN A 636 -37.27 -10.87 2.91
C ASN A 636 -36.38 -11.44 4.02
N THR A 637 -36.30 -10.77 5.18
CA THR A 637 -35.47 -11.17 6.32
C THR A 637 -36.23 -11.05 7.65
N THR A 638 -35.90 -11.90 8.63
CA THR A 638 -36.55 -11.93 9.95
C THR A 638 -36.31 -10.66 10.76
N ASN A 639 -37.30 -10.18 11.53
CA ASN A 639 -37.31 -8.88 12.22
C ASN A 639 -36.05 -8.45 13.00
N SER A 640 -35.16 -9.37 13.39
CA SER A 640 -33.93 -9.09 14.13
C SER A 640 -32.65 -9.02 13.28
N THR A 641 -32.66 -9.38 11.99
CA THR A 641 -31.41 -9.51 11.20
C THR A 641 -30.91 -8.16 10.70
N PRO A 642 -29.71 -7.66 11.04
CA PRO A 642 -29.23 -6.39 10.49
C PRO A 642 -29.22 -6.39 8.95
N LEU A 643 -29.59 -5.26 8.34
CA LEU A 643 -29.54 -5.11 6.87
C LEU A 643 -28.21 -4.48 6.47
N HIS A 644 -27.57 -5.04 5.44
CA HIS A 644 -26.32 -4.53 4.88
C HIS A 644 -26.54 -4.06 3.45
N LEU A 645 -26.26 -2.79 3.21
CA LEU A 645 -26.47 -2.11 1.94
C LEU A 645 -25.14 -1.57 1.43
N VAL A 646 -24.89 -1.70 0.15
CA VAL A 646 -23.73 -1.09 -0.53
C VAL A 646 -24.25 -0.15 -1.61
N GLN A 647 -23.70 1.06 -1.67
CA GLN A 647 -24.12 2.09 -2.60
C GLN A 647 -22.93 2.51 -3.47
N SER A 648 -23.17 2.72 -4.76
CA SER A 648 -22.13 3.13 -5.72
C SER A 648 -21.67 4.58 -5.57
N HIS A 649 -22.42 5.38 -4.82
CA HIS A 649 -22.18 6.81 -4.61
C HIS A 649 -22.39 7.16 -3.14
N ARG A 650 -22.12 8.41 -2.77
CA ARG A 650 -22.41 8.93 -1.43
C ARG A 650 -23.92 8.96 -1.22
N ILE A 651 -24.41 8.51 -0.05
CA ILE A 651 -25.83 8.61 0.31
C ILE A 651 -26.30 10.06 0.18
N CYS A 652 -27.57 10.32 -0.15
CA CYS A 652 -28.09 11.69 -0.21
C CYS A 652 -28.78 12.06 1.11
N ASP A 653 -28.95 13.38 1.37
CA ASP A 653 -29.47 13.87 2.66
C ASP A 653 -30.83 13.27 3.00
N ASP A 654 -31.66 13.15 1.98
CA ASP A 654 -33.00 12.62 2.06
C ASP A 654 -33.01 11.12 2.38
N CYS A 655 -32.16 10.32 1.70
CA CYS A 655 -32.01 8.90 1.99
C CYS A 655 -31.42 8.66 3.37
N HIS A 656 -30.40 9.42 3.78
CA HIS A 656 -29.80 9.28 5.10
C HIS A 656 -30.83 9.55 6.21
N LEU A 657 -31.61 10.63 6.09
CA LEU A 657 -32.68 10.93 7.05
C LEU A 657 -33.79 9.87 7.02
N ALA A 658 -34.19 9.41 5.83
CA ALA A 658 -35.20 8.39 5.70
C ALA A 658 -34.76 7.09 6.37
N VAL A 659 -33.56 6.57 6.07
CA VAL A 659 -33.03 5.33 6.65
C VAL A 659 -32.91 5.45 8.18
N LYS A 660 -32.43 6.59 8.69
CA LYS A 660 -32.39 6.89 10.12
C LYS A 660 -33.77 6.76 10.77
N LEU A 661 -34.81 7.35 10.20
CA LEU A 661 -36.16 7.23 10.76
C LEU A 661 -36.77 5.84 10.55
N MET A 662 -36.41 5.14 9.47
CA MET A 662 -36.81 3.75 9.25
C MET A 662 -36.26 2.82 10.34
N THR A 663 -35.04 3.01 10.82
CA THR A 663 -34.52 2.19 11.94
C THR A 663 -35.25 2.46 13.25
N LYS A 664 -35.65 3.71 13.50
CA LYS A 664 -36.49 4.07 14.66
C LYS A 664 -37.87 3.41 14.63
N VAL A 665 -38.51 3.37 13.47
CA VAL A 665 -39.85 2.78 13.29
C VAL A 665 -39.80 1.25 13.35
N THR A 666 -38.78 0.65 12.72
CA THR A 666 -38.70 -0.81 12.57
C THR A 666 -37.95 -1.52 13.69
N GLY A 667 -37.19 -0.79 14.51
CA GLY A 667 -36.25 -1.36 15.49
C GLY A 667 -35.09 -2.12 14.85
N ARG A 668 -34.84 -1.92 13.55
CA ARG A 668 -33.89 -2.69 12.75
C ARG A 668 -32.58 -1.93 12.62
N VAL A 669 -31.45 -2.61 12.88
CA VAL A 669 -30.13 -2.06 12.54
C VAL A 669 -29.92 -2.13 11.03
N ILE A 670 -29.53 -1.00 10.42
CA ILE A 670 -29.22 -0.91 8.99
C ILE A 670 -27.81 -0.35 8.85
N VAL A 671 -26.93 -1.05 8.13
CA VAL A 671 -25.58 -0.62 7.83
C VAL A 671 -25.49 -0.31 6.34
N VAL A 672 -25.19 0.94 5.99
CA VAL A 672 -24.99 1.39 4.61
C VAL A 672 -23.51 1.70 4.40
N ARG A 673 -22.87 1.03 3.45
CA ARG A 673 -21.57 1.42 2.90
C ARG A 673 -21.82 2.30 1.69
N ASP A 674 -21.46 3.58 1.78
CA ASP A 674 -21.45 4.48 0.63
C ASP A 674 -20.06 4.52 -0.03
N ALA A 675 -19.90 5.32 -1.09
CA ALA A 675 -18.63 5.45 -1.80
C ALA A 675 -17.46 5.97 -0.93
N SER A 676 -17.74 6.54 0.24
CA SER A 676 -16.77 7.14 1.15
C SER A 676 -16.59 6.41 2.48
N ARG A 677 -17.66 5.87 3.08
CA ARG A 677 -17.64 5.37 4.48
C ARG A 677 -18.84 4.48 4.84
N PHE A 678 -18.84 3.99 6.06
CA PHE A 678 -19.95 3.25 6.68
C PHE A 678 -20.84 4.15 7.51
N HIS A 679 -22.14 3.94 7.38
CA HIS A 679 -23.19 4.52 8.20
C HIS A 679 -23.92 3.39 8.91
N ARG A 680 -23.81 3.31 10.24
CA ARG A 680 -24.61 2.39 11.05
C ARG A 680 -25.79 3.14 11.63
N PHE A 681 -26.98 2.81 11.15
CA PHE A 681 -28.24 3.36 11.63
C PHE A 681 -28.86 2.43 12.67
N GLU A 682 -29.18 2.98 13.84
CA GLU A 682 -29.72 2.25 14.98
C GLU A 682 -30.55 3.21 15.84
N ASP A 683 -31.80 2.84 16.16
CA ASP A 683 -32.73 3.61 16.99
C ASP A 683 -32.85 5.11 16.63
N GLY A 684 -32.90 5.42 15.33
CA GLY A 684 -33.01 6.82 14.90
C GLY A 684 -31.74 7.63 15.04
N LYS A 685 -30.58 7.00 15.22
CA LYS A 685 -29.24 7.62 15.20
C LYS A 685 -28.39 6.99 14.10
N CYS A 686 -27.38 7.73 13.64
CA CYS A 686 -26.37 7.23 12.72
C CYS A 686 -25.00 7.35 13.39
N SER A 687 -24.10 6.38 13.17
CA SER A 687 -22.74 6.38 13.71
C SER A 687 -21.92 7.61 13.33
N CYS A 688 -22.30 8.32 12.27
CA CYS A 688 -21.63 9.53 11.86
C CYS A 688 -22.07 10.82 12.57
N GLY A 689 -23.05 10.75 13.48
CA GLY A 689 -23.55 11.95 14.17
C GLY A 689 -24.19 12.99 13.25
N ASP A 690 -24.70 12.57 12.08
CA ASP A 690 -25.16 13.42 10.98
C ASP A 690 -24.05 14.29 10.34
N TYR A 691 -22.78 14.03 10.66
CA TYR A 691 -21.62 14.71 10.09
C TYR A 691 -21.11 14.00 8.81
N TRP A 692 -21.90 14.18 7.75
CA TRP A 692 -21.73 13.89 6.31
C TRP A 692 -20.58 14.46 5.55
#